data_AF-A0A8D2LEV4-F1
#
_entry.id   AF-A0A8D2LEV4-F1
#
_cell.length_a   1.000
_cell.length_b   1.000
_cell.length_c   1.000
_cell.angle_alpha   90.00
_cell.angle_beta   90.00
_cell.angle_gamma   90.00
#
_symmetry.space_group_name_H-M   'P 1'
#
loop_
_entity.id
_entity.type
_entity.pdbx_description
1 polymer ?
#
loop_
_entity_poly.entity_id
_entity_poly.type
_entity_poly.pdbx_seq_one_letter_code
_entity_poly.pdbx_strand_id
1 'polypeptide(L)'
;MRHGLRTYELERSCCYDTLLLDEERGRLFVGGKNYLASLSLDNISKQDKKIYWPAPVEWREECNWAGKDINAECMNFVKILHLYNRTHLYACGTGAFHPTCGFVEVGQHVEDLVFKLDLRSLEDGKGKSPYDPRHMAASVLAGEELYSGVATDLMGRDFTIFRSLGSRPSIRTEQHDSRWLNEPKFIDVFWIPESENPDDDKIFFFFRETAVEGSQGLGKQTFARIGQICRNDMGGQRSLVNKWTTFLKARLVCAVPGSDGSDTHFDQLRDVFLLPTRDKRNPLLYAVFTTSSTVFRGSAVCVYHMNDIRRAFLGPFAHKEGPNYQWVSYQGRVPYPRPGMCPSKTFGTFSSTKDFPDDVIQFARNHPLMYNPVLPHGQRPVFLQTNVGYTFTRIAVDRVAAADGHYDVLFIGTDIGTVLKVVSVPKESWQNMEELLLEELQVFKVTGPRGFVSQQQQLYMGSRTSISQLPLHRCGIYGKACAECCLARDPYCAWDGTACTRYMHNTKRRFRRQDVRNGDPNLLCSGDPQRSAVPEKKLYGVEGSSAFLECLPKSLQAEVVWTYQKSSTAPRKEVLLDDRVIRMERGILLRNVQRRDAGFYHCHATEHGFTQSLLRLRLDVIYAQQADSLSLSWEEDATEPFHRKLWYQDFLQLVDHPNLSTMDQVCEQLWSRKSHQPKKKPLLLPPLSVKAKSHKWKHLEEKRKARSRRTHEVPRAERGPRSTDIW
;
A
#
# COMPACT_ATOMS: atom_id res chain seq x y z
N MET A 1 -11.18 11.43 -15.79
CA MET A 1 -9.70 11.32 -15.97
C MET A 1 -9.06 11.47 -14.60
N ARG A 2 -8.16 10.59 -14.18
CA ARG A 2 -7.44 10.75 -12.90
C ARG A 2 -6.29 11.74 -13.10
N HIS A 3 -6.50 13.01 -12.78
CA HIS A 3 -5.53 14.07 -13.04
C HIS A 3 -4.19 13.77 -12.35
N GLY A 4 -3.16 13.48 -13.15
CA GLY A 4 -1.77 13.31 -12.69
C GLY A 4 -1.34 11.87 -12.36
N LEU A 5 -2.25 10.89 -12.32
CA LEU A 5 -1.86 9.48 -12.13
C LEU A 5 -1.33 8.90 -13.43
N ARG A 6 -0.11 8.35 -13.41
CA ARG A 6 0.47 7.60 -14.52
C ARG A 6 0.71 6.16 -14.09
N THR A 7 0.57 5.23 -15.04
CA THR A 7 0.70 3.78 -14.78
C THR A 7 1.65 3.15 -15.77
N TYR A 8 2.46 2.20 -15.31
CA TYR A 8 3.30 1.33 -16.13
C TYR A 8 2.95 -0.13 -15.82
N GLU A 9 2.85 -0.97 -16.85
CA GLU A 9 2.60 -2.40 -16.75
C GLU A 9 3.52 -3.12 -17.72
N LEU A 10 4.10 -4.24 -17.27
CA LEU A 10 4.97 -5.07 -18.10
C LEU A 10 4.27 -6.40 -18.40
N GLU A 11 4.11 -6.69 -19.69
CA GLU A 11 3.50 -7.93 -20.15
C GLU A 11 4.18 -9.18 -19.54
N ARG A 12 3.36 -10.14 -19.09
CA ARG A 12 3.80 -11.42 -18.50
C ARG A 12 4.63 -11.30 -17.20
N SER A 13 4.75 -10.11 -16.63
CA SER A 13 5.34 -9.89 -15.31
C SER A 13 4.27 -9.57 -14.26
N CYS A 14 4.68 -9.51 -13.00
CA CYS A 14 3.82 -9.15 -11.87
C CYS A 14 4.69 -8.75 -10.68
N CYS A 15 4.02 -8.40 -9.59
CA CYS A 15 4.58 -8.52 -8.24
C CYS A 15 5.71 -7.51 -8.03
N TYR A 16 5.40 -6.23 -8.28
CA TYR A 16 6.31 -5.10 -8.19
C TYR A 16 6.45 -4.65 -6.73
N ASP A 17 7.11 -5.49 -5.93
CA ASP A 17 7.29 -5.26 -4.49
C ASP A 17 8.59 -4.47 -4.21
N THR A 18 9.54 -4.52 -5.15
CA THR A 18 10.90 -3.97 -5.01
C THR A 18 11.05 -2.75 -5.91
N LEU A 19 11.19 -1.57 -5.31
CA LEU A 19 11.38 -0.29 -5.99
C LEU A 19 12.65 0.37 -5.43
N LEU A 20 13.50 0.87 -6.31
CA LEU A 20 14.70 1.62 -5.96
C LEU A 20 14.75 2.91 -6.77
N LEU A 21 14.77 4.04 -6.08
CA LEU A 21 14.82 5.34 -6.70
C LEU A 21 16.27 5.82 -6.82
N ASP A 22 16.62 6.34 -8.00
CA ASP A 22 17.92 6.93 -8.30
C ASP A 22 17.72 8.33 -8.90
N GLU A 23 17.84 9.35 -8.04
CA GLU A 23 17.65 10.73 -8.44
C GLU A 23 18.78 11.25 -9.35
N GLU A 24 20.02 10.82 -9.10
CA GLU A 24 21.17 11.29 -9.88
C GLU A 24 21.01 10.92 -11.36
N ARG A 25 20.44 9.75 -11.62
CA ARG A 25 20.16 9.28 -12.99
C ARG A 25 18.76 9.63 -13.50
N GLY A 26 17.89 10.17 -12.67
CA GLY A 26 16.49 10.40 -13.03
C GLY A 26 15.75 9.09 -13.35
N ARG A 27 16.07 7.99 -12.65
CA ARG A 27 15.53 6.64 -12.90
C ARG A 27 14.84 6.03 -11.69
N LEU A 28 13.77 5.28 -11.95
CA LEU A 28 13.16 4.33 -11.02
C LEU A 28 13.50 2.91 -11.48
N PHE A 29 14.26 2.18 -10.67
CA PHE A 29 14.52 0.77 -10.90
C PHE A 29 13.50 -0.09 -10.18
N VAL A 30 13.07 -1.17 -10.83
CA VAL A 30 11.94 -1.97 -10.40
C VAL A 30 12.26 -3.44 -10.57
N GLY A 31 12.11 -4.20 -9.49
CA GLY A 31 12.13 -5.66 -9.51
C GLY A 31 10.72 -6.24 -9.61
N GLY A 32 10.53 -7.21 -10.49
CA GLY A 32 9.29 -7.98 -10.60
C GLY A 32 9.55 -9.46 -10.90
N LYS A 33 8.50 -10.18 -11.30
CA LYS A 33 8.61 -11.56 -11.77
C LYS A 33 9.38 -11.61 -13.09
N ASN A 34 10.53 -12.29 -13.10
CA ASN A 34 11.48 -12.52 -14.19
C ASN A 34 12.08 -11.28 -14.84
N TYR A 35 11.84 -10.08 -14.30
CA TYR A 35 12.28 -8.84 -14.94
C TYR A 35 12.81 -7.84 -13.93
N LEU A 36 13.84 -7.12 -14.37
CA LEU A 36 14.25 -5.82 -13.85
C LEU A 36 13.87 -4.76 -14.87
N ALA A 37 13.32 -3.65 -14.43
CA ALA A 37 12.99 -2.50 -15.27
C ALA A 37 13.67 -1.23 -14.77
N SER A 38 14.04 -0.35 -15.70
CA SER A 38 14.50 1.01 -15.45
C SER A 38 13.54 1.97 -16.14
N LEU A 39 12.84 2.78 -15.35
CA LEU A 39 11.80 3.70 -15.79
C LEU A 39 12.27 5.15 -15.61
N SER A 40 11.85 6.06 -16.48
CA SER A 40 12.14 7.49 -16.32
C SER A 40 11.30 8.09 -15.19
N LEU A 41 11.92 8.93 -14.33
CA LEU A 41 11.19 9.67 -13.30
C LEU A 41 10.27 10.75 -13.85
N ASP A 42 10.61 11.33 -15.01
CA ASP A 42 9.78 12.32 -15.68
C ASP A 42 8.45 11.72 -16.13
N ASN A 43 8.47 10.48 -16.60
CA ASN A 43 7.27 9.73 -16.98
C ASN A 43 7.55 8.23 -17.01
N ILE A 44 7.04 7.50 -16.01
CA ILE A 44 7.24 6.06 -15.88
C ILE A 44 6.66 5.24 -17.04
N SER A 45 5.71 5.81 -17.79
CA SER A 45 5.06 5.15 -18.93
C SER A 45 5.86 5.29 -20.23
N LYS A 46 7.03 5.95 -20.21
CA LYS A 46 7.87 6.19 -21.39
C LYS A 46 9.32 5.77 -21.13
N GLN A 47 10.02 5.41 -22.21
CA GLN A 47 11.48 5.15 -22.22
C GLN A 47 11.93 4.08 -21.20
N ASP A 48 11.19 2.98 -21.12
CA ASP A 48 11.56 1.86 -20.27
C ASP A 48 12.71 1.05 -20.86
N LYS A 49 13.57 0.55 -19.98
CA LYS A 49 14.53 -0.51 -20.29
C LYS A 49 14.24 -1.70 -19.42
N LYS A 50 14.39 -2.90 -19.98
CA LYS A 50 14.09 -4.14 -19.27
C LYS A 50 15.19 -5.17 -19.46
N ILE A 51 15.51 -5.87 -18.38
CA ILE A 51 16.36 -7.06 -18.37
C ILE A 51 15.44 -8.24 -18.07
N TYR A 52 15.47 -9.23 -18.95
CA TYR A 52 14.81 -10.52 -18.69
C TYR A 52 15.77 -11.42 -17.91
N TRP A 53 15.39 -11.76 -16.68
CA TRP A 53 16.19 -12.55 -15.75
C TRP A 53 15.35 -13.71 -15.17
N PRO A 54 14.99 -14.72 -15.99
CA PRO A 54 14.27 -15.90 -15.54
C PRO A 54 15.20 -16.88 -14.80
N ALA A 55 14.61 -17.81 -14.05
CA ALA A 55 15.34 -18.96 -13.53
C ALA A 55 15.67 -19.97 -14.68
N PRO A 56 16.82 -20.67 -14.63
CA PRO A 56 17.15 -21.78 -15.50
C PRO A 56 16.06 -22.86 -15.54
N VAL A 57 15.96 -23.60 -16.65
CA VAL A 57 14.89 -24.60 -16.83
C VAL A 57 15.03 -25.73 -15.81
N GLU A 58 16.26 -26.13 -15.51
CA GLU A 58 16.60 -27.20 -14.58
C GLU A 58 16.07 -26.89 -13.17
N TRP A 59 16.34 -25.68 -12.65
CA TRP A 59 15.84 -25.24 -11.35
C TRP A 59 14.32 -25.13 -11.31
N ARG A 60 13.69 -24.79 -12.44
CA ARG A 60 12.22 -24.74 -12.53
C ARG A 60 11.61 -26.14 -12.50
N GLU A 61 12.25 -27.12 -13.13
CA GLU A 61 11.85 -28.53 -13.07
C GLU A 61 12.03 -29.11 -11.67
N GLU A 62 13.17 -28.84 -11.02
CA GLU A 62 13.44 -29.24 -9.62
C GLU A 62 12.39 -28.64 -8.66
N CYS A 63 12.09 -27.35 -8.80
CA CYS A 63 11.05 -26.67 -8.05
C CYS A 63 9.67 -27.35 -8.24
N ASN A 64 9.34 -27.74 -9.47
CA ASN A 64 8.09 -28.43 -9.78
C ASN A 64 8.05 -29.85 -9.22
N TRP A 65 9.16 -30.59 -9.24
CA TRP A 65 9.29 -31.90 -8.58
C TRP A 65 9.16 -31.80 -7.06
N ALA A 66 9.56 -30.67 -6.47
CA ALA A 66 9.32 -30.35 -5.07
C ALA A 66 7.84 -29.96 -4.76
N GLY A 67 6.94 -30.05 -5.74
CA GLY A 67 5.50 -29.87 -5.58
C GLY A 67 5.03 -28.41 -5.63
N LYS A 68 5.86 -27.49 -6.16
CA LYS A 68 5.52 -26.07 -6.34
C LYS A 68 4.91 -25.80 -7.72
N ASP A 69 4.12 -24.75 -7.83
CA ASP A 69 3.47 -24.40 -9.11
C ASP A 69 4.48 -23.82 -10.12
N ILE A 70 4.60 -24.47 -11.28
CA ILE A 70 5.56 -24.11 -12.34
C ILE A 70 5.37 -22.70 -12.94
N ASN A 71 4.16 -22.15 -12.87
CA ASN A 71 3.78 -20.87 -13.48
C ASN A 71 3.67 -19.73 -12.45
N ALA A 72 3.33 -20.06 -11.21
CA ALA A 72 3.08 -19.11 -10.14
C ALA A 72 4.25 -19.00 -9.14
N GLU A 73 4.97 -20.09 -8.85
CA GLU A 73 5.98 -20.13 -7.80
C GLU A 73 7.40 -20.39 -8.36
N CYS A 74 7.55 -21.27 -9.36
CA CYS A 74 8.84 -21.62 -9.96
C CYS A 74 9.30 -20.60 -11.02
N MET A 75 9.38 -19.35 -10.59
CA MET A 75 9.88 -18.20 -11.36
C MET A 75 10.90 -17.43 -10.53
N ASN A 76 11.66 -16.56 -11.17
CA ASN A 76 12.55 -15.65 -10.45
C ASN A 76 11.77 -14.41 -10.03
N PHE A 77 11.60 -14.15 -8.74
CA PHE A 77 11.00 -12.90 -8.25
C PHE A 77 12.10 -12.05 -7.65
N VAL A 78 12.35 -10.86 -8.21
CA VAL A 78 13.35 -9.94 -7.66
C VAL A 78 12.86 -9.39 -6.31
N LYS A 79 13.63 -9.66 -5.25
CA LYS A 79 13.27 -9.30 -3.86
C LYS A 79 14.17 -8.22 -3.27
N ILE A 80 15.36 -8.03 -3.81
CA ILE A 80 16.35 -7.06 -3.32
C ILE A 80 16.89 -6.26 -4.49
N LEU A 81 17.02 -4.95 -4.28
CA LEU A 81 17.62 -4.03 -5.21
C LEU A 81 18.26 -2.87 -4.44
N HIS A 82 19.58 -2.71 -4.54
CA HIS A 82 20.34 -1.63 -3.89
C HIS A 82 21.30 -0.97 -4.87
N LEU A 83 21.59 0.31 -4.67
CA LEU A 83 22.73 0.97 -5.29
C LEU A 83 24.01 0.41 -4.67
N TYR A 84 24.84 -0.30 -5.44
CA TYR A 84 26.10 -0.85 -4.92
C TYR A 84 27.22 0.17 -4.99
N ASN A 85 27.34 0.82 -6.14
CA ASN A 85 28.27 1.93 -6.37
C ASN A 85 27.68 2.88 -7.43
N ARG A 86 28.49 3.80 -7.94
CA ARG A 86 28.07 4.77 -8.97
C ARG A 86 27.82 4.17 -10.37
N THR A 87 28.04 2.88 -10.59
CA THR A 87 27.87 2.27 -11.92
C THR A 87 27.05 0.99 -11.88
N HIS A 88 26.87 0.39 -10.71
CA HIS A 88 26.23 -0.91 -10.53
C HIS A 88 25.17 -0.87 -9.43
N LEU A 89 24.08 -1.58 -9.69
CA LEU A 89 23.13 -2.02 -8.68
C LEU A 89 23.48 -3.44 -8.23
N TYR A 90 23.10 -3.78 -7.01
CA TYR A 90 23.06 -5.16 -6.54
C TYR A 90 21.61 -5.65 -6.52
N ALA A 91 21.31 -6.73 -7.24
CA ALA A 91 19.98 -7.30 -7.34
C ALA A 91 19.97 -8.77 -6.92
N CYS A 92 18.94 -9.18 -6.18
CA CYS A 92 18.73 -10.60 -5.86
C CYS A 92 17.28 -11.03 -6.10
N GLY A 93 17.10 -12.28 -6.52
CA GLY A 93 15.79 -12.89 -6.71
C GLY A 93 15.69 -14.30 -6.16
N THR A 94 14.48 -14.86 -6.20
CA THR A 94 14.17 -16.20 -5.67
C THR A 94 14.70 -17.33 -6.55
N GLY A 95 14.98 -17.06 -7.84
CA GLY A 95 15.51 -18.02 -8.80
C GLY A 95 14.77 -19.37 -8.85
N ALA A 96 13.44 -19.38 -8.77
CA ALA A 96 12.64 -20.60 -8.66
C ALA A 96 13.05 -21.50 -7.48
N PHE A 97 13.14 -20.94 -6.27
CA PHE A 97 13.66 -21.59 -5.07
C PHE A 97 15.16 -21.95 -5.14
N HIS A 98 15.92 -21.27 -5.99
CA HIS A 98 17.39 -21.22 -5.96
C HIS A 98 17.80 -19.75 -5.93
N PRO A 99 17.83 -19.11 -4.74
CA PRO A 99 18.11 -17.69 -4.63
C PRO A 99 19.42 -17.32 -5.31
N THR A 100 19.40 -16.27 -6.13
CA THR A 100 20.57 -15.80 -6.88
C THR A 100 20.67 -14.29 -6.82
N CYS A 101 21.90 -13.80 -6.87
CA CYS A 101 22.22 -12.37 -6.89
C CYS A 101 23.14 -12.02 -8.05
N GLY A 102 23.17 -10.76 -8.45
CA GLY A 102 24.10 -10.27 -9.47
C GLY A 102 24.18 -8.75 -9.52
N PHE A 103 25.22 -8.27 -10.17
CA PHE A 103 25.45 -6.84 -10.38
C PHE A 103 24.84 -6.37 -11.69
N VAL A 104 24.03 -5.32 -11.63
CA VAL A 104 23.37 -4.71 -12.79
C VAL A 104 24.10 -3.42 -13.13
N GLU A 105 24.77 -3.38 -14.26
CA GLU A 105 25.44 -2.19 -14.78
C GLU A 105 24.38 -1.17 -15.26
N VAL A 106 24.44 0.04 -14.73
CA VAL A 106 23.49 1.14 -15.00
C VAL A 106 24.14 2.42 -15.52
N GLY A 107 25.47 2.43 -15.69
CA GLY A 107 26.22 3.63 -16.06
C GLY A 107 26.27 4.67 -14.96
N GLN A 108 27.00 5.76 -15.18
CA GLN A 108 27.19 6.84 -14.20
C GLN A 108 26.25 8.03 -14.44
N HIS A 109 25.95 8.34 -15.70
CA HIS A 109 25.18 9.53 -16.08
C HIS A 109 23.83 9.16 -16.71
N VAL A 110 22.90 10.13 -16.74
CA VAL A 110 21.57 9.99 -17.37
C VAL A 110 21.66 9.55 -18.84
N GLU A 111 22.70 10.02 -19.53
CA GLU A 111 22.99 9.74 -20.95
C GLU A 111 23.49 8.32 -21.19
N ASP A 112 24.04 7.66 -20.16
CA ASP A 112 24.57 6.32 -20.28
C ASP A 112 23.41 5.37 -20.54
N LEU A 113 23.37 4.82 -21.76
CA LEU A 113 22.27 3.94 -22.15
C LEU A 113 22.39 2.52 -21.57
N VAL A 114 23.24 2.30 -20.57
CA VAL A 114 23.58 0.99 -20.05
C VAL A 114 22.54 0.51 -19.03
N PHE A 115 22.04 -0.70 -19.25
CA PHE A 115 21.19 -1.42 -18.31
C PHE A 115 21.36 -2.92 -18.58
N LYS A 116 22.37 -3.54 -17.97
CA LYS A 116 22.80 -4.90 -18.30
C LYS A 116 23.13 -5.69 -17.04
N LEU A 117 22.73 -6.96 -17.02
CA LEU A 117 23.09 -7.92 -15.98
C LEU A 117 24.04 -8.93 -16.60
N ASP A 118 25.21 -9.12 -15.99
CA ASP A 118 26.11 -10.20 -16.39
C ASP A 118 25.66 -11.53 -15.75
N LEU A 119 25.05 -12.39 -16.56
CA LEU A 119 24.54 -13.70 -16.12
C LEU A 119 25.67 -14.70 -15.82
N ARG A 120 26.92 -14.42 -16.21
CA ARG A 120 28.05 -15.32 -15.96
C ARG A 120 28.69 -15.14 -14.58
N SER A 121 28.45 -13.98 -13.96
CA SER A 121 28.97 -13.62 -12.64
C SER A 121 27.89 -13.63 -11.55
N LEU A 122 26.83 -14.42 -11.75
CA LEU A 122 25.79 -14.58 -10.73
C LEU A 122 26.36 -15.26 -9.48
N GLU A 123 25.95 -14.75 -8.33
CA GLU A 123 26.34 -15.23 -7.02
C GLU A 123 25.22 -16.03 -6.36
N ASP A 124 25.60 -16.89 -5.40
CA ASP A 124 24.65 -17.52 -4.49
C ASP A 124 23.89 -16.45 -3.68
N GLY A 125 22.57 -16.57 -3.69
CA GLY A 125 21.64 -15.70 -2.99
C GLY A 125 21.20 -16.23 -1.62
N LYS A 126 21.70 -17.39 -1.17
CA LYS A 126 21.36 -17.94 0.15
C LYS A 126 21.72 -16.95 1.27
N GLY A 127 20.76 -16.68 2.16
CA GLY A 127 20.93 -15.68 3.22
C GLY A 127 20.76 -14.23 2.75
N LYS A 128 20.72 -13.98 1.44
CA LYS A 128 20.47 -12.67 0.84
C LYS A 128 19.01 -12.54 0.41
N SER A 129 18.51 -13.48 -0.38
CA SER A 129 17.14 -13.50 -0.92
C SER A 129 16.39 -14.77 -0.48
N PRO A 130 15.07 -14.71 -0.27
CA PRO A 130 14.28 -15.87 0.12
C PRO A 130 14.12 -16.87 -1.02
N TYR A 131 13.87 -18.14 -0.66
CA TYR A 131 13.54 -19.21 -1.60
C TYR A 131 12.09 -19.06 -2.10
N ASP A 132 11.14 -18.92 -1.18
CA ASP A 132 9.71 -18.81 -1.49
C ASP A 132 9.33 -17.36 -1.83
N PRO A 133 8.66 -17.09 -2.97
CA PRO A 133 8.27 -15.74 -3.36
C PRO A 133 7.22 -15.09 -2.45
N ARG A 134 6.57 -15.86 -1.57
CA ARG A 134 5.64 -15.35 -0.56
C ARG A 134 6.36 -14.80 0.67
N HIS A 135 7.62 -15.15 0.87
CA HIS A 135 8.42 -14.55 1.92
C HIS A 135 8.94 -13.18 1.50
N MET A 136 8.86 -12.26 2.45
CA MET A 136 9.46 -10.94 2.31
C MET A 136 10.94 -11.03 2.66
N ALA A 137 11.72 -10.15 2.05
CA ALA A 137 13.09 -9.88 2.40
C ALA A 137 13.16 -8.44 2.89
N ALA A 138 13.88 -8.21 3.98
CA ALA A 138 14.25 -6.87 4.39
C ALA A 138 15.77 -6.76 4.28
N SER A 139 16.30 -5.67 3.72
CA SER A 139 17.75 -5.55 3.56
C SER A 139 18.21 -4.10 3.43
N VAL A 140 19.44 -3.85 3.84
CA VAL A 140 20.15 -2.58 3.63
C VAL A 140 21.58 -2.85 3.22
N LEU A 141 22.08 -2.06 2.27
CA LEU A 141 23.50 -2.05 1.91
C LEU A 141 24.20 -0.92 2.68
N ALA A 142 25.17 -1.27 3.53
CA ALA A 142 25.91 -0.31 4.36
C ALA A 142 27.40 -0.32 4.02
N GLY A 143 27.78 0.48 3.01
CA GLY A 143 29.09 0.35 2.36
C GLY A 143 29.06 -0.79 1.34
N GLU A 144 29.99 -1.73 1.44
CA GLU A 144 30.05 -2.90 0.55
C GLU A 144 29.38 -4.15 1.14
N GLU A 145 28.70 -4.01 2.28
CA GLU A 145 28.13 -5.12 3.03
C GLU A 145 26.60 -5.08 2.98
N LEU A 146 26.01 -6.23 2.69
CA LEU A 146 24.57 -6.43 2.68
C LEU A 146 24.13 -7.07 3.99
N TYR A 147 23.24 -6.37 4.69
CA TYR A 147 22.54 -6.85 5.87
C TYR A 147 21.13 -7.25 5.45
N SER A 148 20.72 -8.49 5.72
CA SER A 148 19.46 -9.06 5.26
C SER A 148 18.74 -9.84 6.35
N GLY A 149 17.42 -9.66 6.45
CA GLY A 149 16.51 -10.50 7.21
C GLY A 149 15.67 -11.35 6.26
N VAL A 150 15.93 -12.66 6.22
CA VAL A 150 15.28 -13.57 5.25
C VAL A 150 15.05 -14.98 5.81
N ALA A 151 14.14 -15.72 5.17
CA ALA A 151 14.05 -17.17 5.30
C ALA A 151 15.10 -17.85 4.40
N THR A 152 15.87 -18.79 4.95
CA THR A 152 17.05 -19.37 4.30
C THR A 152 16.91 -20.81 3.86
N ASP A 153 15.73 -21.41 4.02
CA ASP A 153 15.45 -22.77 3.61
C ASP A 153 14.24 -22.85 2.66
N LEU A 154 14.18 -23.96 1.91
CA LEU A 154 13.08 -24.27 1.00
C LEU A 154 11.72 -24.35 1.72
N MET A 155 11.73 -24.82 2.98
CA MET A 155 10.52 -25.02 3.77
C MET A 155 10.02 -23.75 4.46
N GLY A 156 10.83 -22.70 4.57
CA GLY A 156 10.43 -21.48 5.25
C GLY A 156 10.43 -21.57 6.77
N ARG A 157 11.34 -22.35 7.35
CA ARG A 157 11.42 -22.60 8.79
C ARG A 157 12.72 -22.08 9.41
N ASP A 158 13.80 -21.96 8.64
CA ASP A 158 15.04 -21.33 9.07
C ASP A 158 15.02 -19.85 8.67
N PHE A 159 15.06 -18.97 9.67
CA PHE A 159 15.07 -17.53 9.48
C PHE A 159 16.36 -16.97 10.05
N THR A 160 16.91 -15.96 9.39
CA THR A 160 18.15 -15.35 9.85
C THR A 160 18.18 -13.86 9.62
N ILE A 161 18.87 -13.17 10.51
CA ILE A 161 19.52 -11.89 10.20
C ILE A 161 20.95 -12.22 9.78
N PHE A 162 21.35 -11.78 8.60
CA PHE A 162 22.60 -12.16 7.95
C PHE A 162 23.38 -10.94 7.48
N ARG A 163 24.71 -10.99 7.61
CA ARG A 163 25.62 -10.11 6.88
C ARG A 163 26.36 -10.92 5.84
N SER A 164 26.37 -10.39 4.63
CA SER A 164 27.07 -10.92 3.47
C SER A 164 27.72 -9.79 2.68
N LEU A 165 28.45 -10.15 1.63
CA LEU A 165 29.29 -9.23 0.86
C LEU A 165 30.40 -8.57 1.72
N GLY A 166 31.26 -7.81 1.07
CA GLY A 166 32.43 -7.18 1.69
C GLY A 166 33.54 -8.18 2.01
N SER A 167 34.59 -7.65 2.65
CA SER A 167 35.79 -8.42 3.01
C SER A 167 35.68 -9.14 4.36
N ARG A 168 34.69 -8.79 5.18
CA ARG A 168 34.48 -9.35 6.53
C ARG A 168 33.77 -10.70 6.45
N PRO A 169 33.97 -11.58 7.45
CA PRO A 169 33.29 -12.86 7.49
C PRO A 169 31.77 -12.66 7.57
N SER A 170 31.04 -13.57 6.91
CA SER A 170 29.59 -13.63 7.00
C SER A 170 29.15 -14.00 8.42
N ILE A 171 28.17 -13.27 8.94
CA ILE A 171 27.65 -13.47 10.30
C ILE A 171 26.15 -13.69 10.24
N ARG A 172 25.64 -14.62 11.06
CA ARG A 172 24.22 -14.94 11.13
C ARG A 172 23.66 -14.97 12.55
N THR A 173 22.35 -14.93 12.70
CA THR A 173 21.71 -15.23 14.00
C THR A 173 21.82 -16.72 14.33
N GLU A 174 21.75 -17.04 15.62
CA GLU A 174 21.75 -18.43 16.06
C GLU A 174 20.53 -19.20 15.52
N GLN A 175 20.79 -20.37 14.93
CA GLN A 175 19.76 -21.21 14.33
C GLN A 175 19.02 -22.00 15.39
N HIS A 176 17.73 -22.23 15.13
CA HIS A 176 16.86 -23.10 15.94
C HIS A 176 16.72 -22.67 17.42
N ASP A 177 17.07 -21.42 17.76
CA ASP A 177 16.80 -20.83 19.07
C ASP A 177 15.70 -19.78 18.96
N SER A 178 14.50 -20.12 19.46
CA SER A 178 13.33 -19.24 19.41
C SER A 178 13.48 -17.97 20.25
N ARG A 179 14.45 -17.90 21.18
CA ARG A 179 14.76 -16.66 21.91
C ARG A 179 15.30 -15.60 20.97
N TRP A 180 16.05 -16.01 19.94
CA TRP A 180 16.61 -15.11 18.94
C TRP A 180 15.56 -14.68 17.93
N LEU A 181 14.98 -15.63 17.20
CA LEU A 181 13.97 -15.39 16.18
C LEU A 181 12.94 -16.52 16.20
N ASN A 182 11.65 -16.18 16.26
CA ASN A 182 10.58 -17.17 16.31
C ASN A 182 9.54 -16.96 15.20
N GLU A 183 9.73 -17.63 14.07
CA GLU A 183 8.89 -17.47 12.86
C GLU A 183 8.75 -16.01 12.39
N PRO A 184 9.85 -15.21 12.33
CA PRO A 184 9.76 -13.80 12.01
C PRO A 184 9.24 -13.55 10.59
N LYS A 185 8.54 -12.44 10.43
CA LYS A 185 8.27 -11.79 9.16
C LYS A 185 9.01 -10.46 9.16
N PHE A 186 10.06 -10.34 8.36
CA PHE A 186 10.86 -9.13 8.23
C PHE A 186 10.15 -8.08 7.39
N ILE A 187 10.19 -6.83 7.84
CA ILE A 187 9.51 -5.68 7.22
C ILE A 187 10.56 -4.75 6.61
N ASP A 188 11.52 -4.24 7.39
CA ASP A 188 12.54 -3.31 6.88
C ASP A 188 13.84 -3.35 7.71
N VAL A 189 14.93 -2.79 7.16
CA VAL A 189 16.24 -2.68 7.81
C VAL A 189 16.83 -1.30 7.55
N PHE A 190 17.34 -0.63 8.59
CA PHE A 190 17.96 0.69 8.46
C PHE A 190 19.34 0.73 9.11
N TRP A 191 20.28 1.42 8.44
CA TRP A 191 21.57 1.81 9.03
C TRP A 191 21.41 3.19 9.65
N ILE A 192 21.66 3.30 10.97
CA ILE A 192 21.57 4.56 11.70
C ILE A 192 22.88 4.78 12.47
N PRO A 193 23.56 5.92 12.27
CA PRO A 193 24.74 6.25 13.05
C PRO A 193 24.35 6.61 14.49
N GLU A 194 25.14 6.18 15.48
CA GLU A 194 24.91 6.49 16.89
C GLU A 194 25.78 7.65 17.39
N SER A 195 26.97 7.83 16.83
CA SER A 195 27.91 8.89 17.19
C SER A 195 28.65 9.40 15.95
N GLU A 196 29.62 10.31 16.12
CA GLU A 196 30.54 10.69 15.03
C GLU A 196 31.52 9.57 14.68
N ASN A 197 31.70 8.59 15.58
CA ASN A 197 32.55 7.43 15.35
C ASN A 197 31.73 6.31 14.65
N PRO A 198 32.10 5.89 13.43
CA PRO A 198 31.39 4.84 12.69
C PRO A 198 31.45 3.47 13.36
N ASP A 199 32.36 3.25 14.32
CA ASP A 199 32.39 2.02 15.13
C ASP A 199 31.15 1.86 16.02
N ASP A 200 30.46 2.97 16.32
CA ASP A 200 29.22 2.97 17.12
C ASP A 200 27.97 2.74 16.25
N ASP A 201 28.11 2.70 14.91
CA ASP A 201 26.99 2.54 13.98
C ASP A 201 26.21 1.25 14.23
N LYS A 202 24.89 1.35 14.15
CA LYS A 202 23.99 0.22 14.31
C LYS A 202 23.14 -0.03 13.08
N ILE A 203 22.79 -1.30 12.90
CA ILE A 203 21.79 -1.74 11.94
C ILE A 203 20.56 -2.18 12.72
N PHE A 204 19.42 -1.58 12.40
CA PHE A 204 18.14 -1.85 13.04
C PHE A 204 17.25 -2.69 12.11
N PHE A 205 16.70 -3.78 12.64
CA PHE A 205 15.81 -4.70 11.93
C PHE A 205 14.39 -4.56 12.46
N PHE A 206 13.43 -4.41 11.57
CA PHE A 206 12.01 -4.31 11.89
C PHE A 206 11.30 -5.56 11.42
N PHE A 207 10.64 -6.25 12.34
CA PHE A 207 9.97 -7.51 12.05
C PHE A 207 8.82 -7.74 13.02
N ARG A 208 7.97 -8.72 12.72
CA ARG A 208 7.03 -9.29 13.69
C ARG A 208 7.29 -10.77 13.83
N GLU A 209 7.09 -11.32 15.01
CA GLU A 209 7.38 -12.73 15.29
C GLU A 209 6.39 -13.29 16.31
N THR A 210 6.35 -14.62 16.44
CA THR A 210 5.60 -15.30 17.49
C THR A 210 6.27 -15.01 18.84
N ALA A 211 5.58 -14.31 19.75
CA ALA A 211 6.12 -13.84 21.01
C ALA A 211 6.42 -15.02 21.96
N VAL A 212 7.67 -15.12 22.42
CA VAL A 212 8.08 -16.13 23.42
C VAL A 212 7.64 -15.75 24.83
N GLU A 213 7.42 -14.46 25.06
CA GLU A 213 6.92 -13.85 26.30
C GLU A 213 5.41 -13.63 26.31
N GLY A 214 4.71 -14.06 25.27
CA GLY A 214 3.24 -14.08 25.26
C GLY A 214 2.69 -14.87 26.43
N SER A 215 1.56 -14.42 26.97
CA SER A 215 0.89 -15.04 28.12
C SER A 215 0.56 -16.51 27.87
N GLN A 216 1.14 -17.39 28.68
CA GLN A 216 0.89 -18.84 28.62
C GLN A 216 -0.61 -19.11 28.87
N GLY A 217 -1.31 -19.69 27.88
CA GLY A 217 -2.74 -20.05 27.98
C GLY A 217 -3.69 -19.30 27.03
N LEU A 218 -3.30 -18.14 26.49
CA LEU A 218 -4.14 -17.33 25.57
C LEU A 218 -3.85 -17.58 24.08
N GLY A 219 -3.11 -18.65 23.76
CA GLY A 219 -2.71 -19.00 22.39
C GLY A 219 -1.46 -18.28 21.90
N LYS A 220 -1.09 -18.49 20.63
CA LYS A 220 0.09 -17.87 20.00
C LYS A 220 -0.17 -16.38 19.76
N GLN A 221 0.59 -15.52 20.44
CA GLN A 221 0.57 -14.07 20.21
C GLN A 221 1.70 -13.67 19.26
N THR A 222 1.44 -12.69 18.40
CA THR A 222 2.45 -12.08 17.54
C THR A 222 2.79 -10.72 18.10
N PHE A 223 4.07 -10.37 18.20
CA PHE A 223 4.51 -9.01 18.56
C PHE A 223 5.37 -8.39 17.47
N ALA A 224 5.24 -7.08 17.32
CA ALA A 224 6.16 -6.26 16.55
C ALA A 224 7.47 -6.05 17.32
N ARG A 225 8.59 -6.08 16.60
CA ARG A 225 9.95 -6.02 17.12
C ARG A 225 10.79 -5.01 16.39
N ILE A 226 11.66 -4.38 17.17
CA ILE A 226 12.88 -3.74 16.68
C ILE A 226 14.06 -4.53 17.20
N GLY A 227 14.94 -4.99 16.30
CA GLY A 227 16.22 -5.60 16.61
C GLY A 227 17.36 -4.62 16.31
N GLN A 228 18.47 -4.71 17.03
CA GLN A 228 19.71 -3.97 16.74
C GLN A 228 20.90 -4.93 16.66
N ILE A 229 21.90 -4.57 15.85
CA ILE A 229 23.25 -5.13 15.84
C ILE A 229 24.26 -4.00 15.65
N CYS A 230 25.49 -4.21 16.10
CA CYS A 230 26.60 -3.32 15.78
C CYS A 230 27.14 -3.64 14.38
N ARG A 231 27.35 -2.60 13.58
CA ARG A 231 27.86 -2.75 12.21
C ARG A 231 29.24 -3.39 12.16
N ASN A 232 30.07 -3.17 13.17
CA ASN A 232 31.43 -3.70 13.26
C ASN A 232 31.55 -5.02 14.03
N ASP A 233 30.45 -5.71 14.32
CA ASP A 233 30.47 -7.04 14.97
C ASP A 233 31.23 -8.06 14.10
N MET A 234 32.15 -8.80 14.71
CA MET A 234 33.03 -9.79 14.07
C MET A 234 32.72 -11.23 14.50
N GLY A 235 31.66 -11.41 15.29
CA GLY A 235 31.35 -12.65 15.97
C GLY A 235 32.24 -12.86 17.20
N GLY A 236 32.02 -13.98 17.89
CA GLY A 236 32.85 -14.35 19.04
C GLY A 236 34.06 -15.19 18.63
N GLN A 237 35.06 -15.24 19.51
CA GLN A 237 36.32 -15.96 19.26
C GLN A 237 36.19 -17.48 19.43
N ARG A 238 35.46 -17.94 20.44
CA ARG A 238 35.28 -19.37 20.77
C ARG A 238 33.82 -19.79 20.70
N SER A 239 32.97 -19.03 21.39
CA SER A 239 31.51 -19.13 21.30
C SER A 239 30.98 -18.11 20.30
N LEU A 240 29.81 -18.38 19.70
CA LEU A 240 29.21 -17.50 18.67
C LEU A 240 30.15 -17.17 17.50
N VAL A 241 31.00 -18.12 17.09
CA VAL A 241 31.82 -17.98 15.87
C VAL A 241 30.90 -17.84 14.66
N ASN A 242 31.13 -16.79 13.85
CA ASN A 242 30.28 -16.40 12.71
C ASN A 242 28.80 -16.20 13.09
N LYS A 243 28.53 -15.89 14.36
CA LYS A 243 27.20 -15.52 14.87
C LYS A 243 27.26 -14.13 15.51
N TRP A 244 26.16 -13.38 15.46
CA TRP A 244 26.12 -12.05 16.08
C TRP A 244 26.42 -12.14 17.57
N THR A 245 27.18 -11.19 18.11
CA THR A 245 27.44 -11.08 19.55
C THR A 245 26.72 -9.88 20.17
N THR A 246 26.26 -8.97 19.33
CA THR A 246 25.63 -7.70 19.71
C THR A 246 24.12 -7.65 19.43
N PHE A 247 23.52 -8.75 18.98
CA PHE A 247 22.10 -8.81 18.64
C PHE A 247 21.22 -8.68 19.88
N LEU A 248 20.34 -7.68 19.87
CA LEU A 248 19.26 -7.49 20.85
C LEU A 248 17.95 -7.16 20.14
N LYS A 249 16.81 -7.48 20.76
CA LYS A 249 15.48 -7.09 20.29
C LYS A 249 14.58 -6.58 21.42
N ALA A 250 13.69 -5.66 21.10
CA ALA A 250 12.68 -5.12 22.01
C ALA A 250 11.29 -5.16 21.37
N ARG A 251 10.23 -5.22 22.18
CA ARG A 251 8.84 -5.08 21.71
C ARG A 251 8.60 -3.63 21.26
N LEU A 252 8.03 -3.46 20.07
CA LEU A 252 7.58 -2.17 19.56
C LEU A 252 6.06 -2.08 19.77
N VAL A 253 5.60 -1.16 20.63
CA VAL A 253 4.19 -1.09 21.06
C VAL A 253 3.46 0.03 20.33
N CYS A 254 2.32 -0.30 19.71
CA CYS A 254 1.34 0.68 19.24
C CYS A 254 -0.02 0.27 19.81
N ALA A 255 -0.61 1.11 20.67
CA ALA A 255 -1.83 0.78 21.39
C ALA A 255 -2.67 2.04 21.66
N VAL A 256 -3.98 1.84 21.80
CA VAL A 256 -4.93 2.87 22.23
C VAL A 256 -5.42 2.50 23.63
N PRO A 257 -5.25 3.38 24.63
CA PRO A 257 -5.72 3.11 25.98
C PRO A 257 -7.25 3.08 26.02
N GLY A 258 -7.82 2.00 26.57
CA GLY A 258 -9.26 1.83 26.73
C GLY A 258 -9.81 2.58 27.94
N SER A 259 -11.11 2.93 27.88
CA SER A 259 -11.81 3.60 28.98
C SER A 259 -11.95 2.74 30.25
N ASP A 260 -11.88 1.42 30.10
CA ASP A 260 -11.87 0.41 31.16
C ASP A 260 -10.46 0.08 31.68
N GLY A 261 -9.44 0.80 31.19
CA GLY A 261 -8.03 0.59 31.51
C GLY A 261 -7.37 -0.55 30.72
N SER A 262 -8.08 -1.19 29.78
CA SER A 262 -7.49 -2.21 28.89
C SER A 262 -7.00 -1.60 27.58
N ASP A 263 -5.74 -1.83 27.23
CA ASP A 263 -5.16 -1.29 26.01
C ASP A 263 -5.55 -2.13 24.79
N THR A 264 -6.01 -1.46 23.73
CA THR A 264 -6.20 -2.10 22.42
C THR A 264 -4.89 -2.07 21.64
N HIS A 265 -4.23 -3.23 21.55
CA HIS A 265 -2.94 -3.36 20.87
C HIS A 265 -3.05 -3.62 19.35
N PHE A 266 -2.14 -3.00 18.61
CA PHE A 266 -1.93 -3.21 17.18
C PHE A 266 -0.56 -3.88 17.00
N ASP A 267 -0.50 -5.21 17.15
CA ASP A 267 0.78 -5.92 17.16
C ASP A 267 1.26 -6.38 15.77
N GLN A 268 0.45 -6.26 14.72
CA GLN A 268 0.82 -6.68 13.37
C GLN A 268 1.53 -5.56 12.63
N LEU A 269 2.85 -5.44 12.81
CA LEU A 269 3.67 -4.53 12.00
C LEU A 269 3.52 -4.83 10.50
N ARG A 270 3.32 -3.79 9.69
CA ARG A 270 3.15 -3.88 8.23
C ARG A 270 4.24 -3.18 7.45
N ASP A 271 4.59 -1.97 7.86
CA ASP A 271 5.57 -1.15 7.17
C ASP A 271 6.22 -0.15 8.13
N VAL A 272 7.40 0.33 7.78
CA VAL A 272 8.19 1.27 8.56
C VAL A 272 8.79 2.32 7.63
N PHE A 273 8.77 3.58 8.03
CA PHE A 273 9.37 4.67 7.29
C PHE A 273 10.24 5.52 8.20
N LEU A 274 11.48 5.75 7.76
CA LEU A 274 12.46 6.57 8.48
C LEU A 274 12.44 8.00 7.91
N LEU A 275 11.88 8.94 8.66
CA LEU A 275 11.89 10.36 8.30
C LEU A 275 13.20 11.01 8.79
N PRO A 276 14.13 11.40 7.90
CA PRO A 276 15.37 12.04 8.31
C PRO A 276 15.10 13.39 8.98
N THR A 277 15.85 13.68 10.03
CA THR A 277 15.85 15.02 10.66
C THR A 277 17.17 15.73 10.35
N ARG A 278 17.35 16.94 10.90
CA ARG A 278 18.62 17.67 10.78
C ARG A 278 19.79 16.89 11.38
N ASP A 279 19.52 16.08 12.39
CA ASP A 279 20.50 15.19 13.00
C ASP A 279 20.28 13.77 12.49
N LYS A 280 21.21 13.26 11.68
CA LYS A 280 21.13 11.91 11.09
C LYS A 280 21.09 10.79 12.14
N ARG A 281 21.52 11.07 13.38
CA ARG A 281 21.45 10.14 14.52
C ARG A 281 20.06 10.06 15.13
N ASN A 282 19.19 11.03 14.86
CA ASN A 282 17.87 11.14 15.45
C ASN A 282 16.76 11.28 14.38
N PRO A 283 16.61 10.31 13.46
CA PRO A 283 15.43 10.23 12.61
C PRO A 283 14.15 10.00 13.42
N LEU A 284 13.00 10.31 12.83
CA LEU A 284 11.70 9.89 13.34
C LEU A 284 11.29 8.59 12.65
N LEU A 285 10.85 7.62 13.45
CA LEU A 285 10.41 6.33 12.96
C LEU A 285 8.87 6.31 12.89
N TYR A 286 8.31 6.27 11.69
CA TYR A 286 6.89 6.02 11.48
C TYR A 286 6.68 4.53 11.23
N ALA A 287 5.68 3.93 11.87
CA ALA A 287 5.37 2.52 11.65
C ALA A 287 3.86 2.29 11.58
N VAL A 288 3.48 1.43 10.63
CA VAL A 288 2.10 1.03 10.36
C VAL A 288 1.83 -0.32 11.02
N PHE A 289 0.75 -0.39 11.77
CA PHE A 289 0.30 -1.58 12.46
C PHE A 289 -1.14 -1.92 12.08
N THR A 290 -1.46 -3.21 12.09
CA THR A 290 -2.83 -3.69 12.08
C THR A 290 -3.12 -4.46 13.37
N THR A 291 -4.39 -4.70 13.65
CA THR A 291 -4.80 -5.59 14.73
C THR A 291 -4.50 -7.05 14.39
N SER A 292 -4.30 -7.87 15.43
CA SER A 292 -4.14 -9.33 15.30
C SER A 292 -5.48 -10.06 15.25
N SER A 293 -6.56 -9.42 15.73
CA SER A 293 -7.91 -10.00 15.77
C SER A 293 -8.53 -10.08 14.38
N THR A 294 -9.19 -11.19 14.09
CA THR A 294 -9.99 -11.36 12.87
C THR A 294 -11.35 -10.65 12.95
N VAL A 295 -11.84 -10.42 14.18
CA VAL A 295 -13.13 -9.80 14.47
C VAL A 295 -13.01 -8.28 14.45
N PHE A 296 -12.01 -7.74 15.15
CA PHE A 296 -11.75 -6.31 15.17
C PHE A 296 -10.66 -5.97 14.16
N ARG A 297 -11.05 -5.34 13.06
CA ARG A 297 -10.12 -4.83 12.03
C ARG A 297 -9.86 -3.35 12.27
N GLY A 298 -8.62 -3.06 12.63
CA GLY A 298 -8.13 -1.70 12.77
C GLY A 298 -6.71 -1.56 12.25
N SER A 299 -6.37 -0.37 11.79
CA SER A 299 -5.01 0.01 11.41
C SER A 299 -4.61 1.30 12.12
N ALA A 300 -3.36 1.39 12.53
CA ALA A 300 -2.83 2.52 13.27
C ALA A 300 -1.44 2.90 12.74
N VAL A 301 -1.11 4.18 12.81
CA VAL A 301 0.24 4.70 12.57
C VAL A 301 0.78 5.24 13.88
N CYS A 302 1.95 4.77 14.29
CA CYS A 302 2.65 5.23 15.49
C CYS A 302 4.00 5.84 15.10
N VAL A 303 4.45 6.84 15.86
CA VAL A 303 5.75 7.51 15.68
C VAL A 303 6.65 7.22 16.87
N TYR A 304 7.92 6.96 16.64
CA TYR A 304 8.90 6.68 17.70
C TYR A 304 10.14 7.54 17.54
N HIS A 305 10.71 7.97 18.67
CA HIS A 305 12.01 8.65 18.70
C HIS A 305 13.14 7.66 18.97
N MET A 306 14.30 7.93 18.37
CA MET A 306 15.52 7.15 18.66
C MET A 306 15.91 7.19 20.14
N ASN A 307 15.60 8.25 20.87
CA ASN A 307 15.87 8.31 22.32
C ASN A 307 15.10 7.26 23.12
N ASP A 308 13.85 6.99 22.78
CA ASP A 308 13.04 5.97 23.46
C ASP A 308 13.49 4.55 23.05
N ILE A 309 13.89 4.37 21.79
CA ILE A 309 14.51 3.14 21.29
C ILE A 309 15.80 2.83 22.07
N ARG A 310 16.71 3.79 22.18
CA ARG A 310 17.95 3.66 22.97
C ARG A 310 17.66 3.35 24.42
N ARG A 311 16.68 4.04 25.03
CA ARG A 311 16.28 3.79 26.43
C ARG A 311 15.83 2.34 26.64
N ALA A 312 15.09 1.75 25.69
CA ALA A 312 14.68 0.35 25.78
C ALA A 312 15.89 -0.61 25.70
N PHE A 313 16.81 -0.41 24.76
CA PHE A 313 18.03 -1.23 24.64
C PHE A 313 19.03 -1.03 25.79
N LEU A 314 18.99 0.13 26.45
CA LEU A 314 19.71 0.41 27.70
C LEU A 314 18.91 -0.02 28.95
N GLY A 315 17.70 -0.55 28.80
CA GLY A 315 16.86 -1.06 29.88
C GLY A 315 17.24 -2.48 30.35
N PRO A 316 16.50 -3.06 31.31
CA PRO A 316 16.76 -4.42 31.79
C PRO A 316 16.52 -5.46 30.69
N PHE A 317 17.30 -6.55 30.73
CA PHE A 317 17.08 -7.71 29.87
C PHE A 317 15.86 -8.51 30.36
N ALA A 318 15.13 -9.12 29.44
CA ALA A 318 14.08 -10.07 29.76
C ALA A 318 14.70 -11.46 29.97
N HIS A 319 14.21 -12.15 30.98
CA HIS A 319 14.75 -13.43 31.38
C HIS A 319 13.61 -14.35 31.86
N LYS A 320 13.77 -15.67 31.71
CA LYS A 320 12.82 -16.70 32.18
C LYS A 320 13.46 -17.62 33.22
N GLU A 321 13.42 -17.22 34.49
CA GLU A 321 13.87 -17.99 35.68
C GLU A 321 12.89 -17.76 36.82
N GLY A 322 12.96 -18.65 37.81
CA GLY A 322 12.13 -18.61 39.01
C GLY A 322 11.07 -19.71 39.03
N PRO A 323 10.42 -19.92 40.19
CA PRO A 323 9.53 -21.07 40.43
C PRO A 323 8.34 -21.11 39.46
N ASN A 324 7.90 -19.95 38.95
CA ASN A 324 6.74 -19.84 38.07
C ASN A 324 7.09 -19.90 36.57
N TYR A 325 8.37 -19.95 36.20
CA TYR A 325 8.82 -19.98 34.79
C TYR A 325 8.18 -18.87 33.91
N GLN A 326 8.07 -17.66 34.47
CA GLN A 326 7.52 -16.48 33.81
C GLN A 326 8.63 -15.55 33.31
N TRP A 327 8.33 -14.75 32.29
CA TRP A 327 9.25 -13.73 31.81
C TRP A 327 9.24 -12.53 32.75
N VAL A 328 10.41 -12.19 33.29
CA VAL A 328 10.60 -11.11 34.24
C VAL A 328 11.82 -10.26 33.86
N SER A 329 11.96 -9.11 34.51
CA SER A 329 13.15 -8.28 34.39
C SER A 329 14.34 -8.97 35.07
N TYR A 330 15.47 -9.04 34.37
CA TYR A 330 16.70 -9.59 34.93
C TYR A 330 17.26 -8.67 36.02
N GLN A 331 17.35 -9.17 37.25
CA GLN A 331 17.84 -8.44 38.43
C GLN A 331 19.28 -8.82 38.81
N GLY A 332 19.88 -9.79 38.11
CA GLY A 332 21.24 -10.24 38.38
C GLY A 332 22.31 -9.27 37.86
N ARG A 333 23.58 -9.64 38.06
CA ARG A 333 24.72 -8.84 37.56
C ARG A 333 24.86 -8.98 36.05
N VAL A 334 24.75 -7.86 35.33
CA VAL A 334 25.06 -7.80 33.89
C VAL A 334 26.58 -7.72 33.71
N PRO A 335 27.20 -8.54 32.83
CA PRO A 335 28.64 -8.54 32.63
C PRO A 335 29.12 -7.30 31.86
N TYR A 336 30.43 -7.04 31.89
CA TYR A 336 31.07 -5.90 31.21
C TYR A 336 32.04 -6.37 30.12
N PRO A 337 32.03 -5.79 28.89
CA PRO A 337 31.14 -4.72 28.46
C PRO A 337 29.70 -5.21 28.38
N ARG A 338 28.76 -4.29 28.58
CA ARG A 338 27.33 -4.60 28.53
C ARG A 338 26.97 -5.23 27.17
N PRO A 339 26.31 -6.40 27.16
CA PRO A 339 25.82 -7.03 25.93
C PRO A 339 25.01 -6.07 25.05
N GLY A 340 25.32 -6.04 23.75
CA GLY A 340 24.74 -5.11 22.78
C GLY A 340 25.46 -3.76 22.62
N MET A 341 26.55 -3.51 23.35
CA MET A 341 27.47 -2.39 23.06
C MET A 341 28.44 -2.74 21.92
N CYS A 342 28.75 -1.75 21.10
CA CYS A 342 29.68 -1.90 19.99
C CYS A 342 31.13 -1.76 20.49
N PRO A 343 32.09 -2.57 19.99
CA PRO A 343 33.50 -2.33 20.24
C PRO A 343 33.88 -1.00 19.59
N SER A 344 34.32 -0.03 20.40
CA SER A 344 34.54 1.34 19.94
C SER A 344 35.55 2.06 20.83
N LYS A 345 36.37 2.92 20.22
CA LYS A 345 37.34 3.75 20.93
C LYS A 345 36.71 4.86 21.77
N THR A 346 35.44 5.20 21.51
CA THR A 346 34.74 6.32 22.17
C THR A 346 34.33 5.95 23.60
N PHE A 347 33.89 4.71 23.82
CA PHE A 347 33.29 4.26 25.07
C PHE A 347 33.77 2.88 25.54
N GLY A 348 34.67 2.23 24.80
CA GLY A 348 35.05 0.83 25.01
C GLY A 348 36.55 0.62 25.18
N THR A 349 36.89 -0.46 25.90
CA THR A 349 38.26 -0.97 26.06
C THR A 349 38.65 -1.97 24.97
N PHE A 350 37.71 -2.42 24.15
CA PHE A 350 37.88 -3.52 23.19
C PHE A 350 37.83 -2.99 21.76
N SER A 351 38.76 -3.46 20.93
CA SER A 351 38.84 -3.15 19.50
C SER A 351 37.93 -4.04 18.63
N SER A 352 37.52 -5.20 19.12
CA SER A 352 36.72 -6.18 18.39
C SER A 352 35.82 -6.98 19.33
N THR A 353 34.69 -7.46 18.83
CA THR A 353 33.81 -8.39 19.57
C THR A 353 34.47 -9.74 19.85
N LYS A 354 35.52 -10.09 19.10
CA LYS A 354 36.33 -11.29 19.36
C LYS A 354 37.10 -11.20 20.68
N ASP A 355 37.35 -9.98 21.14
CA ASP A 355 38.07 -9.72 22.38
C ASP A 355 37.12 -9.70 23.60
N PHE A 356 35.81 -9.84 23.38
CA PHE A 356 34.83 -9.85 24.46
C PHE A 356 35.00 -11.09 25.36
N PRO A 357 34.93 -10.92 26.69
CA PRO A 357 34.96 -12.03 27.65
C PRO A 357 33.88 -13.10 27.40
N ASP A 358 34.18 -14.35 27.75
CA ASP A 358 33.28 -15.50 27.52
C ASP A 358 31.94 -15.35 28.27
N ASP A 359 31.91 -14.70 29.45
CA ASP A 359 30.68 -14.44 30.21
C ASP A 359 29.76 -13.43 29.51
N VAL A 360 30.32 -12.41 28.86
CA VAL A 360 29.57 -11.45 28.01
C VAL A 360 28.95 -12.15 26.82
N ILE A 361 29.72 -12.97 26.10
CA ILE A 361 29.24 -13.73 24.95
C ILE A 361 28.15 -14.73 25.34
N GLN A 362 28.33 -15.45 26.45
CA GLN A 362 27.34 -16.39 26.97
C GLN A 362 26.08 -15.68 27.46
N PHE A 363 26.20 -14.49 28.06
CA PHE A 363 25.04 -13.68 28.45
C PHE A 363 24.26 -13.22 27.22
N ALA A 364 24.94 -12.62 26.24
CA ALA A 364 24.33 -12.13 24.99
C ALA A 364 23.57 -13.25 24.26
N ARG A 365 24.16 -14.45 24.22
CA ARG A 365 23.53 -15.64 23.62
C ARG A 365 22.18 -15.99 24.25
N ASN A 366 22.08 -15.87 25.57
CA ASN A 366 20.91 -16.32 26.32
C ASN A 366 19.88 -15.22 26.59
N HIS A 367 20.24 -13.95 26.43
CA HIS A 367 19.40 -12.79 26.76
C HIS A 367 19.26 -11.79 25.58
N PRO A 368 18.80 -12.23 24.39
CA PRO A 368 18.62 -11.31 23.26
C PRO A 368 17.41 -10.37 23.42
N LEU A 369 16.46 -10.67 24.32
CA LEU A 369 15.21 -9.90 24.48
C LEU A 369 15.34 -8.84 25.58
N MET A 370 14.92 -7.61 25.31
CA MET A 370 14.78 -6.54 26.30
C MET A 370 13.43 -6.62 27.01
N TYR A 371 13.40 -6.32 28.31
CA TYR A 371 12.17 -6.36 29.11
C TYR A 371 11.29 -5.12 28.85
N ASN A 372 11.90 -3.93 28.79
CA ASN A 372 11.17 -2.71 28.52
C ASN A 372 10.78 -2.61 27.04
N PRO A 373 9.51 -2.32 26.72
CA PRO A 373 9.10 -2.05 25.35
C PRO A 373 9.55 -0.67 24.88
N VAL A 374 9.52 -0.46 23.57
CA VAL A 374 9.58 0.86 22.94
C VAL A 374 8.14 1.37 22.78
N LEU A 375 7.83 2.48 23.44
CA LEU A 375 6.53 3.15 23.39
C LEU A 375 6.52 4.26 22.34
N PRO A 376 5.37 4.56 21.71
CA PRO A 376 5.28 5.60 20.70
C PRO A 376 5.29 6.98 21.36
N HIS A 377 5.65 8.00 20.59
CA HIS A 377 5.57 9.39 21.01
C HIS A 377 4.13 9.73 21.40
N GLY A 378 3.96 10.34 22.58
CA GLY A 378 2.63 10.61 23.14
C GLY A 378 1.85 9.37 23.63
N GLN A 379 2.47 8.18 23.64
CA GLN A 379 1.89 6.90 24.08
C GLN A 379 0.60 6.49 23.37
N ARG A 380 0.40 6.95 22.13
CA ARG A 380 -0.78 6.66 21.31
C ARG A 380 -0.47 6.78 19.81
N PRO A 381 -1.34 6.28 18.91
CA PRO A 381 -1.19 6.48 17.48
C PRO A 381 -1.33 7.95 17.08
N VAL A 382 -0.69 8.34 15.96
CA VAL A 382 -0.87 9.65 15.30
C VAL A 382 -1.96 9.63 14.23
N PHE A 383 -2.37 8.44 13.80
CA PHE A 383 -3.51 8.22 12.92
C PHE A 383 -4.11 6.85 13.19
N LEU A 384 -5.44 6.78 13.32
CA LEU A 384 -6.16 5.55 13.61
C LEU A 384 -7.38 5.40 12.70
N GLN A 385 -7.53 4.22 12.10
CA GLN A 385 -8.75 3.85 11.37
C GLN A 385 -9.29 2.50 11.84
N THR A 386 -10.53 2.49 12.29
CA THR A 386 -11.25 1.31 12.78
C THR A 386 -12.57 1.15 12.03
N ASN A 387 -13.10 -0.07 11.95
CA ASN A 387 -14.40 -0.37 11.33
C ASN A 387 -14.50 0.02 9.84
N VAL A 388 -13.37 0.08 9.14
CA VAL A 388 -13.31 0.27 7.69
C VAL A 388 -13.06 -1.06 6.97
N GLY A 389 -13.50 -1.14 5.71
CA GLY A 389 -13.37 -2.34 4.87
C GLY A 389 -11.95 -2.63 4.35
N TYR A 390 -10.92 -1.93 4.84
CA TYR A 390 -9.54 -2.02 4.38
C TYR A 390 -8.54 -1.98 5.54
N THR A 391 -7.30 -2.41 5.28
CA THR A 391 -6.18 -2.32 6.21
C THR A 391 -5.01 -1.57 5.59
N PHE A 392 -4.22 -0.88 6.43
CA PHE A 392 -3.02 -0.19 5.97
C PHE A 392 -1.92 -1.20 5.60
N THR A 393 -1.22 -0.94 4.50
CA THR A 393 -0.17 -1.82 3.99
C THR A 393 1.19 -1.15 3.90
N ARG A 394 1.25 0.11 3.50
CA ARG A 394 2.49 0.86 3.25
C ARG A 394 2.39 2.31 3.71
N ILE A 395 3.52 2.93 4.03
CA ILE A 395 3.60 4.33 4.41
C ILE A 395 4.80 5.03 3.76
N ALA A 396 4.60 6.28 3.37
CA ALA A 396 5.66 7.24 3.11
C ALA A 396 5.30 8.55 3.79
N VAL A 397 6.31 9.27 4.29
CA VAL A 397 6.10 10.53 4.99
C VAL A 397 6.95 11.61 4.33
N ASP A 398 6.36 12.76 4.06
CA ASP A 398 7.05 13.94 3.56
C ASP A 398 6.91 15.10 4.56
N ARG A 399 8.02 15.79 4.85
CA ARG A 399 8.02 16.96 5.72
C ARG A 399 7.92 18.23 4.89
N VAL A 400 6.79 18.90 4.98
CA VAL A 400 6.41 20.01 4.11
C VAL A 400 6.42 21.31 4.88
N ALA A 401 7.04 22.34 4.32
CA ALA A 401 6.91 23.70 4.84
C ALA A 401 5.58 24.32 4.40
N ALA A 402 4.88 24.94 5.34
CA ALA A 402 3.65 25.69 5.16
C ALA A 402 3.82 27.12 5.71
N ALA A 403 2.80 27.97 5.57
CA ALA A 403 2.82 29.35 6.04
C ALA A 403 3.03 29.50 7.56
N ASP A 404 2.54 28.54 8.34
CA ASP A 404 2.49 28.53 9.80
C ASP A 404 3.47 27.53 10.45
N GLY A 405 4.22 26.75 9.66
CA GLY A 405 5.20 25.82 10.20
C GLY A 405 5.58 24.70 9.26
N HIS A 406 5.94 23.55 9.84
CA HIS A 406 6.23 22.33 9.09
C HIS A 406 5.22 21.26 9.48
N TYR A 407 4.78 20.49 8.50
CA TYR A 407 3.85 19.38 8.68
C TYR A 407 4.44 18.10 8.13
N ASP A 408 4.24 17.02 8.86
CA ASP A 408 4.53 15.67 8.36
C ASP A 408 3.26 15.17 7.67
N VAL A 409 3.31 15.01 6.34
CA VAL A 409 2.21 14.51 5.52
C VAL A 409 2.43 13.02 5.26
N LEU A 410 1.47 12.21 5.68
CA LEU A 410 1.48 10.77 5.58
C LEU A 410 0.76 10.34 4.30
N PHE A 411 1.42 9.52 3.50
CA PHE A 411 0.82 8.80 2.39
C PHE A 411 0.71 7.34 2.79
N ILE A 412 -0.52 6.82 2.90
CA ILE A 412 -0.77 5.48 3.43
C ILE A 412 -1.47 4.64 2.37
N GLY A 413 -0.85 3.54 1.97
CA GLY A 413 -1.44 2.56 1.07
C GLY A 413 -2.38 1.59 1.80
N THR A 414 -3.43 1.13 1.13
CA THR A 414 -4.40 0.15 1.67
C THR A 414 -4.41 -1.16 0.88
N ASP A 415 -4.84 -2.24 1.51
CA ASP A 415 -4.97 -3.57 0.87
C ASP A 415 -5.95 -3.61 -0.32
N ILE A 416 -6.88 -2.66 -0.40
CA ILE A 416 -7.82 -2.49 -1.51
C ILE A 416 -7.31 -1.58 -2.64
N GLY A 417 -6.08 -1.06 -2.55
CA GLY A 417 -5.48 -0.25 -3.62
C GLY A 417 -5.80 1.24 -3.57
N THR A 418 -6.28 1.74 -2.44
CA THR A 418 -6.40 3.19 -2.18
C THR A 418 -5.13 3.73 -1.54
N VAL A 419 -4.92 5.03 -1.72
CA VAL A 419 -3.89 5.81 -1.02
C VAL A 419 -4.58 6.93 -0.28
N LEU A 420 -4.34 6.98 1.02
CA LEU A 420 -4.80 8.03 1.92
C LEU A 420 -3.70 9.08 2.04
N LYS A 421 -4.06 10.36 1.96
CA LYS A 421 -3.21 11.50 2.28
C LYS A 421 -3.69 12.10 3.59
N VAL A 422 -2.86 12.03 4.61
CA VAL A 422 -3.22 12.38 5.99
C VAL A 422 -2.23 13.39 6.54
N VAL A 423 -2.70 14.33 7.35
CA VAL A 423 -1.84 15.21 8.16
C VAL A 423 -2.34 15.19 9.60
N SER A 424 -1.40 15.21 10.56
CA SER A 424 -1.71 15.35 11.98
C SER A 424 -1.40 16.78 12.41
N VAL A 425 -2.42 17.53 12.82
CA VAL A 425 -2.33 18.97 13.10
C VAL A 425 -2.43 19.21 14.62
N PRO A 426 -1.44 19.86 15.24
CA PRO A 426 -1.53 20.20 16.67
C PRO A 426 -2.53 21.33 16.91
N LYS A 427 -3.55 21.10 17.76
CA LYS A 427 -4.51 22.15 18.16
C LYS A 427 -3.98 23.03 19.29
N GLU A 428 -3.56 22.44 20.40
CA GLU A 428 -3.06 23.18 21.58
C GLU A 428 -1.79 22.56 22.16
N SER A 429 -1.72 21.24 22.17
CA SER A 429 -0.58 20.45 22.63
C SER A 429 -0.42 19.20 21.76
N TRP A 430 0.71 18.50 21.89
CA TRP A 430 0.90 17.17 21.29
C TRP A 430 -0.08 16.11 21.81
N GLN A 431 -0.71 16.38 22.96
CA GLN A 431 -1.79 15.57 23.51
C GLN A 431 -3.16 15.87 22.89
N ASN A 432 -3.29 16.91 22.05
CA ASN A 432 -4.49 17.21 21.28
C ASN A 432 -4.12 17.43 19.80
N MET A 433 -3.81 16.33 19.12
CA MET A 433 -3.59 16.31 17.67
C MET A 433 -4.93 16.05 16.98
N GLU A 434 -5.23 16.83 15.94
CA GLU A 434 -6.34 16.57 15.03
C GLU A 434 -5.83 15.77 13.83
N GLU A 435 -6.45 14.63 13.59
CA GLU A 435 -6.17 13.78 12.44
C GLU A 435 -7.02 14.24 11.25
N LEU A 436 -6.37 14.64 10.15
CA LEU A 436 -7.06 15.12 8.95
C LEU A 436 -6.78 14.20 7.77
N LEU A 437 -7.81 13.50 7.30
CA LEU A 437 -7.79 12.83 6.00
C LEU A 437 -8.07 13.86 4.91
N LEU A 438 -7.03 14.25 4.18
CA LEU A 438 -7.09 15.26 3.13
C LEU A 438 -7.58 14.70 1.80
N GLU A 439 -7.21 13.45 1.49
CA GLU A 439 -7.58 12.81 0.23
C GLU A 439 -7.58 11.29 0.34
N GLU A 440 -8.56 10.64 -0.29
CA GLU A 440 -8.59 9.20 -0.54
C GLU A 440 -8.63 8.96 -2.06
N LEU A 441 -7.54 8.37 -2.59
CA LEU A 441 -7.43 8.10 -4.03
C LEU A 441 -7.35 6.61 -4.30
N GLN A 442 -8.30 6.07 -5.07
CA GLN A 442 -8.18 4.74 -5.65
C GLN A 442 -7.09 4.72 -6.73
N VAL A 443 -5.95 4.10 -6.44
CA VAL A 443 -4.83 3.96 -7.38
C VAL A 443 -4.95 2.65 -8.17
N PHE A 444 -5.03 1.52 -7.47
CA PHE A 444 -5.14 0.19 -8.07
C PHE A 444 -6.57 -0.34 -7.93
N LYS A 445 -7.10 -1.06 -8.92
CA LYS A 445 -8.49 -1.56 -8.86
C LYS A 445 -8.66 -2.91 -8.14
N VAL A 446 -7.57 -3.67 -7.97
CA VAL A 446 -7.65 -5.09 -7.58
C VAL A 446 -6.83 -5.41 -6.33
N THR A 447 -5.59 -4.92 -6.25
CA THR A 447 -4.68 -5.21 -5.13
C THR A 447 -4.02 -3.96 -4.61
N GLY A 448 -3.84 -3.89 -3.29
CA GLY A 448 -3.07 -2.86 -2.60
C GLY A 448 -1.63 -2.67 -3.08
N PRO A 449 -1.01 -1.51 -2.77
CA PRO A 449 0.39 -1.29 -3.02
C PRO A 449 1.25 -2.23 -2.16
N ARG A 450 2.31 -2.73 -2.78
CA ARG A 450 3.33 -3.63 -2.24
C ARG A 450 4.75 -3.09 -2.38
N GLY A 451 4.95 -2.00 -3.11
CA GLY A 451 6.18 -1.22 -3.15
C GLY A 451 5.79 0.25 -3.01
N PHE A 452 6.54 1.03 -2.24
CA PHE A 452 6.18 2.41 -1.91
C PHE A 452 7.45 3.24 -1.73
N VAL A 453 7.66 4.25 -2.57
CA VAL A 453 8.80 5.17 -2.47
C VAL A 453 8.31 6.58 -2.80
N SER A 454 8.69 7.56 -1.97
CA SER A 454 8.33 8.98 -2.16
C SER A 454 9.58 9.83 -2.24
N GLN A 455 9.70 10.64 -3.29
CA GLN A 455 10.76 11.64 -3.44
C GLN A 455 10.41 12.65 -4.54
N GLN A 456 11.08 13.81 -4.56
CA GLN A 456 10.87 14.88 -5.55
C GLN A 456 9.41 15.26 -5.80
N GLN A 457 8.57 15.24 -4.76
CA GLN A 457 7.14 15.57 -4.89
C GLN A 457 6.35 14.58 -5.75
N GLN A 458 6.85 13.35 -5.90
CA GLN A 458 6.19 12.22 -6.52
C GLN A 458 6.18 11.01 -5.58
N LEU A 459 5.10 10.23 -5.65
CA LEU A 459 4.94 8.95 -5.00
C LEU A 459 4.91 7.85 -6.07
N TYR A 460 5.79 6.88 -5.93
CA TYR A 460 5.89 5.71 -6.78
C TYR A 460 5.42 4.48 -6.03
N MET A 461 4.52 3.71 -6.66
CA MET A 461 3.82 2.61 -6.02
C MET A 461 3.83 1.40 -6.92
N GLY A 462 4.24 0.26 -6.39
CA GLY A 462 4.17 -1.02 -7.08
C GLY A 462 3.03 -1.87 -6.54
N SER A 463 2.34 -2.61 -7.39
CA SER A 463 1.30 -3.57 -7.02
C SER A 463 1.59 -4.93 -7.63
N ARG A 464 0.66 -5.87 -7.54
CA ARG A 464 0.81 -7.15 -8.24
C ARG A 464 0.76 -6.99 -9.76
N THR A 465 0.08 -5.97 -10.28
CA THR A 465 -0.23 -5.86 -11.72
C THR A 465 0.46 -4.70 -12.41
N SER A 466 0.73 -3.61 -11.70
CA SER A 466 1.27 -2.39 -12.30
C SER A 466 2.00 -1.50 -11.31
N ILE A 467 2.72 -0.52 -11.85
CA ILE A 467 3.41 0.54 -11.13
C ILE A 467 2.68 1.84 -11.41
N SER A 468 2.55 2.69 -10.40
CA SER A 468 1.86 3.98 -10.49
C SER A 468 2.74 5.11 -9.99
N GLN A 469 2.72 6.23 -10.71
CA GLN A 469 3.37 7.49 -10.35
C GLN A 469 2.27 8.51 -10.04
N LEU A 470 2.36 9.14 -8.86
CA LEU A 470 1.37 10.07 -8.34
C LEU A 470 2.03 11.34 -7.75
N PRO A 471 1.67 12.55 -8.20
CA PRO A 471 2.14 13.78 -7.55
C PRO A 471 1.65 13.89 -6.10
N LEU A 472 2.53 14.31 -5.19
CA LEU A 472 2.18 14.50 -3.76
C LEU A 472 1.15 15.61 -3.53
N HIS A 473 1.08 16.57 -4.45
CA HIS A 473 0.16 17.68 -4.41
C HIS A 473 -0.67 17.77 -5.70
N ARG A 474 -1.96 18.06 -5.54
CA ARG A 474 -2.89 18.28 -6.66
C ARG A 474 -3.75 19.52 -6.43
N CYS A 475 -3.10 20.62 -6.04
CA CYS A 475 -3.75 21.86 -5.63
C CYS A 475 -4.81 22.39 -6.62
N GLY A 476 -4.62 22.15 -7.93
CA GLY A 476 -5.60 22.54 -8.95
C GLY A 476 -6.99 21.89 -8.80
N ILE A 477 -7.10 20.77 -8.07
CA ILE A 477 -8.40 20.12 -7.76
C ILE A 477 -9.26 21.00 -6.86
N TYR A 478 -8.64 21.79 -5.98
CA TYR A 478 -9.34 22.72 -5.09
C TYR A 478 -9.85 23.97 -5.81
N GLY A 479 -9.52 24.16 -7.10
CA GLY A 479 -10.19 25.12 -7.97
C GLY A 479 -9.72 26.57 -7.84
N LYS A 480 -10.64 27.49 -8.13
CA LYS A 480 -10.42 28.95 -8.28
C LYS A 480 -11.18 29.77 -7.23
N ALA A 481 -11.57 29.16 -6.12
CA ALA A 481 -12.18 29.88 -5.00
C ALA A 481 -11.22 29.88 -3.81
N CYS A 482 -11.01 31.06 -3.21
CA CYS A 482 -10.17 31.20 -2.02
C CYS A 482 -10.64 30.28 -0.88
N ALA A 483 -11.95 30.20 -0.66
CA ALA A 483 -12.54 29.38 0.39
C ALA A 483 -12.28 27.88 0.17
N GLU A 484 -12.45 27.37 -1.05
CA GLU A 484 -12.18 25.96 -1.37
C GLU A 484 -10.70 25.59 -1.15
N CYS A 485 -9.77 26.50 -1.46
CA CYS A 485 -8.35 26.29 -1.22
C CYS A 485 -7.98 26.34 0.28
N CYS A 486 -8.65 27.19 1.06
CA CYS A 486 -8.45 27.30 2.50
C CYS A 486 -8.98 26.07 3.25
N LEU A 487 -10.21 25.64 2.93
CA LEU A 487 -10.84 24.45 3.52
C LEU A 487 -10.09 23.15 3.19
N ALA A 488 -9.34 23.13 2.08
CA ALA A 488 -8.53 21.96 1.73
C ALA A 488 -7.48 21.60 2.79
N ARG A 489 -7.01 22.59 3.57
CA ARG A 489 -5.99 22.43 4.65
C ARG A 489 -4.75 21.63 4.23
N ASP A 490 -4.47 21.56 2.92
CA ASP A 490 -3.35 20.81 2.35
C ASP A 490 -2.07 21.65 2.48
N PRO A 491 -1.04 21.21 3.25
CA PRO A 491 0.20 21.97 3.45
C PRO A 491 0.93 22.29 2.14
N TYR A 492 0.72 21.50 1.09
CA TYR A 492 1.32 21.76 -0.21
C TYR A 492 0.63 22.88 -1.00
N CYS A 493 -0.55 23.34 -0.58
CA CYS A 493 -1.43 24.18 -1.38
C CYS A 493 -1.76 25.51 -0.70
N ALA A 494 -1.76 26.58 -1.48
CA ALA A 494 -2.09 27.92 -1.02
C ALA A 494 -2.82 28.70 -2.12
N TRP A 495 -3.73 29.59 -1.71
CA TRP A 495 -4.39 30.50 -2.62
C TRP A 495 -3.40 31.57 -3.06
N ASP A 496 -3.27 31.85 -4.36
CA ASP A 496 -2.30 32.83 -4.88
C ASP A 496 -2.91 34.18 -5.28
N GLY A 497 -4.21 34.35 -5.05
CA GLY A 497 -5.02 35.48 -5.54
C GLY A 497 -5.91 35.13 -6.73
N THR A 498 -5.65 34.00 -7.42
CA THR A 498 -6.39 33.61 -8.64
C THR A 498 -6.80 32.14 -8.67
N ALA A 499 -5.98 31.26 -8.13
CA ALA A 499 -6.24 29.83 -8.09
C ALA A 499 -5.55 29.19 -6.87
N CYS A 500 -5.99 27.99 -6.52
CA CYS A 500 -5.26 27.17 -5.56
C CYS A 500 -4.02 26.57 -6.24
N THR A 501 -2.84 26.97 -5.80
CA THR A 501 -1.56 26.56 -6.40
C THR A 501 -0.62 26.02 -5.33
N ARG A 502 0.54 25.53 -5.75
CA ARG A 502 1.53 25.00 -4.82
C ARG A 502 2.06 26.11 -3.90
N TYR A 503 2.15 25.82 -2.61
CA TYR A 503 2.83 26.68 -1.64
C TYR A 503 4.31 26.82 -1.98
N MET A 504 4.82 28.05 -1.94
CA MET A 504 6.22 28.38 -2.16
C MET A 504 6.65 29.43 -1.14
N HIS A 505 7.71 29.16 -0.39
CA HIS A 505 8.12 29.98 0.74
C HIS A 505 8.54 31.41 0.38
N ASN A 506 9.13 31.64 -0.81
CA ASN A 506 9.90 32.86 -1.09
C ASN A 506 9.42 33.68 -2.29
N THR A 507 8.11 33.82 -2.49
CA THR A 507 7.55 34.71 -3.53
C THR A 507 6.80 35.86 -2.88
N LYS A 508 7.24 37.10 -3.13
CA LYS A 508 6.68 38.38 -2.64
C LYS A 508 5.26 38.67 -3.17
N ARG A 509 4.30 37.75 -3.05
CA ARG A 509 2.90 37.99 -3.42
C ARG A 509 2.11 38.36 -2.16
N ARG A 510 1.66 39.61 -2.08
CA ARG A 510 0.81 40.15 -1.01
C ARG A 510 -0.55 39.44 -0.85
N PHE A 511 -0.89 38.50 -1.74
CA PHE A 511 -2.20 37.84 -1.81
C PHE A 511 -2.16 36.34 -1.51
N ARG A 512 -1.02 35.78 -1.08
CA ARG A 512 -0.96 34.35 -0.73
C ARG A 512 -1.63 34.09 0.61
N ARG A 513 -2.56 33.12 0.64
CA ARG A 513 -3.32 32.73 1.84
C ARG A 513 -3.28 31.20 2.01
N GLN A 514 -2.91 30.76 3.21
CA GLN A 514 -2.89 29.35 3.60
C GLN A 514 -3.10 29.28 5.12
N ASP A 515 -3.94 28.36 5.56
CA ASP A 515 -4.17 28.06 6.98
C ASP A 515 -4.45 26.58 7.11
N VAL A 516 -3.38 25.82 7.36
CA VAL A 516 -3.47 24.36 7.58
C VAL A 516 -4.08 24.10 8.94
N ARG A 517 -3.71 24.90 9.96
CA ARG A 517 -4.06 24.65 11.35
C ARG A 517 -5.54 24.81 11.65
N ASN A 518 -6.19 25.88 11.19
CA ASN A 518 -7.61 26.14 11.49
C ASN A 518 -8.51 26.02 10.26
N GLY A 519 -7.98 26.32 9.07
CA GLY A 519 -8.71 26.25 7.82
C GLY A 519 -9.87 27.22 7.73
N ASP A 520 -9.78 28.43 8.30
CA ASP A 520 -10.92 29.38 8.39
C ASP A 520 -11.01 30.34 7.19
N PRO A 521 -11.97 30.15 6.26
CA PRO A 521 -12.11 31.04 5.11
C PRO A 521 -12.62 32.43 5.48
N ASN A 522 -13.33 32.59 6.60
CA ASN A 522 -13.91 33.88 6.98
C ASN A 522 -12.81 34.89 7.30
N LEU A 523 -11.72 34.45 7.94
CA LEU A 523 -10.57 35.28 8.26
C LEU A 523 -9.69 35.54 7.02
N LEU A 524 -9.42 34.49 6.22
CA LEU A 524 -8.45 34.58 5.13
C LEU A 524 -9.00 35.17 3.85
N CYS A 525 -10.28 34.94 3.54
CA CYS A 525 -10.87 35.27 2.24
C CYS A 525 -11.82 36.48 2.26
N SER A 526 -11.95 37.20 3.38
CA SER A 526 -12.76 38.41 3.51
C SER A 526 -12.15 39.57 2.71
N GLY A 527 -12.56 39.69 1.45
CA GLY A 527 -12.09 40.71 0.51
C GLY A 527 -11.90 40.22 -0.93
N ASP A 528 -11.98 38.90 -1.16
CA ASP A 528 -12.11 38.35 -2.52
C ASP A 528 -13.61 38.41 -2.92
N PRO A 529 -13.99 39.11 -4.00
CA PRO A 529 -15.39 39.14 -4.41
C PRO A 529 -15.82 37.72 -4.80
N GLN A 530 -16.49 37.02 -3.87
CA GLN A 530 -17.21 35.79 -4.14
C GLN A 530 -18.32 36.08 -5.16
N ARG A 531 -17.96 36.00 -6.45
CA ARG A 531 -18.89 35.83 -7.55
C ARG A 531 -18.41 34.68 -8.42
N SER A 532 -18.04 33.54 -7.81
CA SER A 532 -18.23 32.28 -8.51
C SER A 532 -19.73 32.10 -8.67
N ALA A 533 -20.25 32.31 -9.88
CA ALA A 533 -21.65 32.05 -10.17
C ALA A 533 -21.96 30.61 -9.75
N VAL A 534 -22.88 30.44 -8.79
CA VAL A 534 -23.30 29.11 -8.33
C VAL A 534 -23.82 28.37 -9.56
N PRO A 535 -23.27 27.20 -9.90
CA PRO A 535 -23.69 26.48 -11.09
C PRO A 535 -25.19 26.17 -11.00
N GLU A 536 -25.91 26.43 -12.09
CA GLU A 536 -27.34 26.14 -12.18
C GLU A 536 -27.56 24.91 -13.08
N LYS A 537 -28.30 23.91 -12.59
CA LYS A 537 -28.64 22.71 -13.34
C LYS A 537 -30.14 22.50 -13.33
N LYS A 538 -30.71 22.24 -14.51
CA LYS A 538 -32.13 21.99 -14.69
C LYS A 538 -32.40 20.48 -14.65
N LEU A 539 -33.42 20.06 -13.92
CA LEU A 539 -33.86 18.68 -13.78
C LEU A 539 -35.36 18.61 -14.05
N TYR A 540 -35.80 17.49 -14.62
CA TYR A 540 -37.21 17.21 -14.85
C TYR A 540 -37.61 15.98 -14.03
N GLY A 541 -38.70 16.09 -13.27
CA GLY A 541 -39.33 14.97 -12.57
C GLY A 541 -40.73 14.75 -13.11
N VAL A 542 -41.14 13.51 -13.31
CA VAL A 542 -42.52 13.20 -13.73
C VAL A 542 -43.39 13.06 -12.48
N GLU A 543 -44.58 13.64 -12.50
CA GLU A 543 -45.55 13.48 -11.41
C GLU A 543 -45.78 11.99 -11.10
N GLY A 544 -45.61 11.58 -9.85
CA GLY A 544 -45.71 10.18 -9.42
C GLY A 544 -44.42 9.36 -9.50
N SER A 545 -43.39 9.84 -10.19
CA SER A 545 -42.09 9.16 -10.29
C SER A 545 -41.13 9.56 -9.17
N SER A 546 -39.94 8.95 -9.14
CA SER A 546 -38.86 9.34 -8.23
C SER A 546 -37.85 10.27 -8.92
N ALA A 547 -37.33 11.27 -8.20
CA ALA A 547 -36.27 12.16 -8.68
C ALA A 547 -35.12 12.24 -7.67
N PHE A 548 -33.88 12.09 -8.17
CA PHE A 548 -32.68 12.19 -7.36
C PHE A 548 -31.95 13.52 -7.62
N LEU A 549 -31.81 14.33 -6.56
CA LEU A 549 -31.13 15.61 -6.59
C LEU A 549 -29.72 15.43 -6.04
N GLU A 550 -28.78 15.19 -6.96
CA GLU A 550 -27.37 14.94 -6.63
C GLU A 550 -26.64 16.24 -6.25
N CYS A 551 -25.90 16.21 -5.15
CA CYS A 551 -24.94 17.24 -4.78
C CYS A 551 -23.77 16.62 -4.01
N LEU A 552 -22.55 16.88 -4.49
CA LEU A 552 -21.33 16.29 -3.94
C LEU A 552 -20.38 17.41 -3.52
N PRO A 553 -20.08 17.55 -2.21
CA PRO A 553 -19.04 18.45 -1.77
C PRO A 553 -17.67 17.93 -2.22
N LYS A 554 -16.73 18.84 -2.45
CA LYS A 554 -15.33 18.47 -2.72
C LYS A 554 -14.60 18.02 -1.46
N SER A 555 -14.91 18.63 -0.31
CA SER A 555 -14.36 18.23 0.99
C SER A 555 -15.08 16.99 1.50
N LEU A 556 -14.32 16.04 2.06
CA LEU A 556 -14.84 14.86 2.74
C LEU A 556 -15.41 15.18 4.12
N GLN A 557 -15.11 16.36 4.67
CA GLN A 557 -15.54 16.78 6.01
C GLN A 557 -16.76 17.72 5.97
N ALA A 558 -17.18 18.15 4.78
CA ALA A 558 -18.28 19.08 4.61
C ALA A 558 -19.64 18.42 4.83
N GLU A 559 -20.49 19.08 5.61
CA GLU A 559 -21.88 18.70 5.78
C GLU A 559 -22.75 19.37 4.70
N VAL A 560 -23.55 18.57 3.99
CA VAL A 560 -24.47 19.08 2.97
C VAL A 560 -25.84 19.41 3.58
N VAL A 561 -26.28 20.64 3.35
CA VAL A 561 -27.59 21.19 3.75
C VAL A 561 -28.37 21.62 2.51
N TRP A 562 -29.66 21.30 2.47
CA TRP A 562 -30.53 21.62 1.34
C TRP A 562 -31.57 22.67 1.71
N THR A 563 -31.75 23.66 0.84
CA THR A 563 -32.82 24.65 0.96
C THR A 563 -33.67 24.70 -0.30
N TYR A 564 -34.96 24.90 -0.14
CA TYR A 564 -35.96 24.95 -1.20
C TYR A 564 -36.59 26.35 -1.31
N GLN A 565 -36.82 26.78 -2.54
CA GLN A 565 -37.58 27.99 -2.90
C GLN A 565 -38.56 27.67 -4.03
N LYS A 566 -39.84 27.95 -3.82
CA LYS A 566 -40.88 27.74 -4.85
C LYS A 566 -40.70 28.65 -6.07
N SER A 567 -40.29 29.90 -5.86
CA SER A 567 -39.98 30.88 -6.90
C SER A 567 -38.76 31.69 -6.48
N SER A 568 -38.16 32.46 -7.40
CA SER A 568 -36.99 33.31 -7.09
C SER A 568 -37.25 34.35 -6.00
N THR A 569 -38.52 34.72 -5.79
CA THR A 569 -38.96 35.71 -4.80
C THR A 569 -39.51 35.10 -3.50
N ALA A 570 -39.73 33.78 -3.47
CA ALA A 570 -40.25 33.09 -2.30
C ALA A 570 -39.17 32.92 -1.20
N PRO A 571 -39.56 32.86 0.08
CA PRO A 571 -38.62 32.63 1.17
C PRO A 571 -37.92 31.28 1.02
N ARG A 572 -36.61 31.26 1.33
CA ARG A 572 -35.83 30.02 1.45
C ARG A 572 -36.31 29.27 2.69
N LYS A 573 -36.58 27.97 2.52
CA LYS A 573 -36.88 27.06 3.62
C LYS A 573 -35.93 25.88 3.56
N GLU A 574 -35.54 25.33 4.70
CA GLU A 574 -34.78 24.09 4.72
C GLU A 574 -35.65 22.94 4.19
N VAL A 575 -35.02 21.99 3.48
CA VAL A 575 -35.73 20.81 2.99
C VAL A 575 -35.97 19.87 4.16
N LEU A 576 -37.24 19.67 4.52
CA LEU A 576 -37.63 18.73 5.55
C LEU A 576 -37.54 17.30 5.02
N LEU A 577 -36.85 16.44 5.77
CA LEU A 577 -36.78 15.02 5.49
C LEU A 577 -38.02 14.32 6.03
N ASP A 578 -38.61 13.43 5.23
CA ASP A 578 -39.79 12.64 5.57
C ASP A 578 -39.74 11.29 4.83
N ASP A 579 -40.79 10.46 4.94
CA ASP A 579 -40.85 9.14 4.26
C ASP A 579 -40.76 9.24 2.72
N ARG A 580 -41.02 10.42 2.16
CA ARG A 580 -41.00 10.74 0.73
C ARG A 580 -39.68 11.39 0.30
N VAL A 581 -39.06 12.21 1.16
CA VAL A 581 -37.81 12.94 0.90
C VAL A 581 -36.70 12.37 1.77
N ILE A 582 -35.83 11.58 1.15
CA ILE A 582 -34.82 10.79 1.87
C ILE A 582 -33.43 11.33 1.59
N ARG A 583 -32.66 11.48 2.66
CA ARG A 583 -31.23 11.78 2.56
C ARG A 583 -30.48 10.53 2.09
N MET A 584 -29.77 10.68 0.99
CA MET A 584 -28.84 9.69 0.44
C MET A 584 -27.41 10.21 0.59
N GLU A 585 -26.42 9.34 0.45
CA GLU A 585 -25.00 9.70 0.56
C GLU A 585 -24.57 10.80 -0.43
N ARG A 586 -25.17 10.80 -1.63
CA ARG A 586 -24.80 11.70 -2.74
C ARG A 586 -25.81 12.84 -3.00
N GLY A 587 -26.81 13.02 -2.12
CA GLY A 587 -27.88 14.01 -2.35
C GLY A 587 -29.21 13.65 -1.68
N ILE A 588 -30.32 14.15 -2.21
CA ILE A 588 -31.67 13.86 -1.70
C ILE A 588 -32.50 13.14 -2.76
N LEU A 589 -33.27 12.13 -2.33
CA LEU A 589 -34.18 11.36 -3.16
C LEU A 589 -35.62 11.75 -2.84
N LEU A 590 -36.34 12.25 -3.86
CA LEU A 590 -37.78 12.41 -3.84
C LEU A 590 -38.39 11.10 -4.34
N ARG A 591 -38.98 10.28 -3.47
CA ARG A 591 -39.60 8.99 -3.86
C ARG A 591 -40.84 9.17 -4.72
N ASN A 592 -41.63 10.19 -4.43
CA ASN A 592 -42.85 10.53 -5.16
C ASN A 592 -42.88 12.04 -5.43
N VAL A 593 -42.58 12.41 -6.67
CA VAL A 593 -42.55 13.80 -7.15
C VAL A 593 -43.97 14.31 -7.35
N GLN A 594 -44.25 15.47 -6.78
CA GLN A 594 -45.53 16.14 -6.82
C GLN A 594 -45.37 17.55 -7.37
N ARG A 595 -46.46 18.14 -7.88
CA ARG A 595 -46.43 19.50 -8.46
C ARG A 595 -45.87 20.56 -7.53
N ARG A 596 -46.08 20.41 -6.22
CA ARG A 596 -45.56 21.32 -5.20
C ARG A 596 -44.04 21.27 -5.06
N ASP A 597 -43.37 20.22 -5.53
CA ASP A 597 -41.92 20.09 -5.45
C ASP A 597 -41.20 20.91 -6.54
N ALA A 598 -41.94 21.43 -7.53
CA ALA A 598 -41.37 22.31 -8.54
C ALA A 598 -40.78 23.58 -7.88
N GLY A 599 -39.58 23.97 -8.31
CA GLY A 599 -38.89 25.12 -7.76
C GLY A 599 -37.36 24.99 -7.79
N PHE A 600 -36.70 25.79 -6.96
CA PHE A 600 -35.26 25.86 -6.85
C PHE A 600 -34.78 25.21 -5.55
N TYR A 601 -33.97 24.17 -5.69
CA TYR A 601 -33.24 23.53 -4.60
C TYR A 601 -31.81 24.06 -4.60
N HIS A 602 -31.33 24.54 -3.46
CA HIS A 602 -29.96 24.98 -3.30
C HIS A 602 -29.26 24.01 -2.36
N CYS A 603 -28.16 23.47 -2.84
CA CYS A 603 -27.24 22.68 -2.05
C CYS A 603 -26.17 23.59 -1.47
N HIS A 604 -26.02 23.55 -0.16
CA HIS A 604 -24.97 24.25 0.58
C HIS A 604 -24.06 23.23 1.25
N ALA A 605 -22.77 23.53 1.31
CA ALA A 605 -21.80 22.81 2.12
C ALA A 605 -21.37 23.69 3.29
N THR A 606 -21.43 23.13 4.49
CA THR A 606 -20.96 23.77 5.72
C THR A 606 -19.80 22.99 6.31
N GLU A 607 -18.71 23.68 6.61
CA GLU A 607 -17.47 23.11 7.15
C GLU A 607 -16.81 24.15 8.06
N HIS A 608 -16.50 23.78 9.30
CA HIS A 608 -15.90 24.69 10.31
C HIS A 608 -16.63 26.05 10.47
N GLY A 609 -17.96 26.05 10.39
CA GLY A 609 -18.78 27.26 10.52
C GLY A 609 -18.81 28.16 9.27
N PHE A 610 -18.15 27.75 8.18
CA PHE A 610 -18.24 28.41 6.88
C PHE A 610 -19.26 27.69 5.99
N THR A 611 -20.21 28.42 5.41
CA THR A 611 -21.23 27.87 4.51
C THR A 611 -21.08 28.45 3.11
N GLN A 612 -21.03 27.59 2.09
CA GLN A 612 -21.02 27.97 0.69
C GLN A 612 -22.08 27.23 -0.14
N SER A 613 -22.68 27.93 -1.09
CA SER A 613 -23.62 27.32 -2.05
C SER A 613 -22.84 26.59 -3.15
N LEU A 614 -23.05 25.27 -3.25
CA LEU A 614 -22.38 24.41 -4.24
C LEU A 614 -23.14 24.35 -5.57
N LEU A 615 -24.47 24.24 -5.51
CA LEU A 615 -25.29 23.95 -6.68
C LEU A 615 -26.70 24.53 -6.50
N ARG A 616 -27.23 25.12 -7.57
CA ARG A 616 -28.63 25.50 -7.69
C ARG A 616 -29.31 24.57 -8.69
N LEU A 617 -30.27 23.78 -8.21
CA LEU A 617 -31.07 22.87 -9.02
C LEU A 617 -32.44 23.47 -9.27
N ARG A 618 -32.86 23.58 -10.53
CA ARG A 618 -34.24 23.89 -10.89
C ARG A 618 -34.96 22.59 -11.24
N LEU A 619 -35.92 22.19 -10.41
CA LEU A 619 -36.79 21.05 -10.66
C LEU A 619 -38.06 21.54 -11.33
N ASP A 620 -38.27 21.15 -12.59
CA ASP A 620 -39.53 21.31 -13.30
C ASP A 620 -40.29 19.97 -13.25
N VAL A 621 -41.55 20.00 -12.82
CA VAL A 621 -42.38 18.79 -12.71
C VAL A 621 -43.25 18.67 -13.96
N ILE A 622 -43.07 17.57 -14.70
CA ILE A 622 -43.88 17.22 -15.87
C ILE A 622 -45.13 16.50 -15.39
N TYR A 623 -46.30 17.01 -15.78
CA TYR A 623 -47.57 16.40 -15.40
C TYR A 623 -47.75 15.05 -16.10
N ALA A 624 -48.41 14.09 -15.43
CA ALA A 624 -48.65 12.76 -16.01
C ALA A 624 -49.31 12.84 -17.41
N GLN A 625 -50.31 13.72 -17.57
CA GLN A 625 -51.00 13.96 -18.85
C GLN A 625 -50.10 14.57 -19.94
N GLN A 626 -49.10 15.38 -19.54
CA GLN A 626 -48.14 15.98 -20.48
C GLN A 626 -47.03 14.99 -20.86
N ALA A 627 -46.64 14.11 -19.93
CA ALA A 627 -45.68 13.05 -20.20
C ALA A 627 -46.18 12.10 -21.30
N ASP A 628 -47.47 11.73 -21.26
CA ASP A 628 -48.11 10.91 -22.29
C ASP A 628 -48.09 11.60 -23.67
N SER A 629 -48.34 12.91 -23.72
CA SER A 629 -48.27 13.69 -24.97
C SER A 629 -46.84 13.88 -25.50
N LEU A 630 -45.85 13.99 -24.61
CA LEU A 630 -44.42 14.11 -24.95
C LEU A 630 -43.84 12.78 -25.43
N SER A 631 -44.35 11.64 -24.94
CA SER A 631 -43.99 10.32 -25.48
C SER A 631 -44.57 10.10 -26.87
N LEU A 632 -45.78 10.61 -27.15
CA LEU A 632 -46.42 10.50 -28.47
C LEU A 632 -45.76 11.43 -29.50
N SER A 633 -45.32 12.63 -29.10
CA SER A 633 -44.65 13.57 -30.01
C SER A 633 -43.22 13.14 -30.39
N TRP A 634 -42.59 12.21 -29.65
CA TRP A 634 -41.28 11.65 -29.99
C TRP A 634 -41.36 10.54 -31.05
N GLU A 635 -42.55 9.97 -31.28
CA GLU A 635 -42.76 8.99 -32.36
C GLU A 635 -43.01 9.66 -33.73
N GLU A 636 -43.56 10.89 -33.75
CA GLU A 636 -43.86 11.59 -35.01
C GLU A 636 -42.67 12.33 -35.65
N ASP A 637 -41.63 12.67 -34.87
CA ASP A 637 -40.46 13.43 -35.37
C ASP A 637 -39.26 12.53 -35.79
N ALA A 638 -39.47 11.22 -35.88
CA ALA A 638 -38.46 10.24 -36.27
C ALA A 638 -38.47 9.94 -37.79
N THR A 639 -38.40 10.97 -38.62
CA THR A 639 -38.10 10.83 -40.07
C THR A 639 -36.78 11.49 -40.42
N GLU A 640 -35.65 10.91 -39.95
CA GLU A 640 -34.33 10.89 -40.61
C GLU A 640 -33.33 10.10 -39.74
N PRO A 641 -32.44 9.26 -40.31
CA PRO A 641 -31.76 8.21 -39.56
C PRO A 641 -30.43 8.69 -38.95
N PHE A 642 -30.42 8.99 -37.65
CA PHE A 642 -29.18 9.03 -36.86
C PHE A 642 -29.20 7.95 -35.78
N HIS A 643 -28.40 6.89 -36.01
CA HIS A 643 -28.14 5.83 -35.04
C HIS A 643 -27.49 6.36 -33.75
N ARG A 644 -28.30 6.57 -32.71
CA ARG A 644 -27.85 6.49 -31.31
C ARG A 644 -28.75 5.51 -30.57
N LYS A 645 -28.27 4.28 -30.39
CA LYS A 645 -28.91 3.26 -29.56
C LYS A 645 -29.05 3.78 -28.13
N LEU A 646 -30.29 3.99 -27.69
CA LEU A 646 -30.65 4.33 -26.31
C LEU A 646 -30.63 3.06 -25.46
N TRP A 647 -29.60 2.91 -24.63
CA TRP A 647 -29.36 1.82 -23.66
C TRP A 647 -30.43 1.68 -22.55
N TYR A 648 -31.40 2.60 -22.48
CA TYR A 648 -32.37 2.68 -21.38
C TYR A 648 -33.61 1.79 -21.55
N GLN A 649 -33.97 1.41 -22.79
CA GLN A 649 -35.13 0.55 -23.07
C GLN A 649 -34.96 -0.88 -22.54
N ASP A 650 -33.74 -1.43 -22.59
CA ASP A 650 -33.44 -2.77 -22.07
C ASP A 650 -33.51 -2.82 -20.53
N PHE A 651 -33.38 -1.67 -19.86
CA PHE A 651 -33.40 -1.59 -18.39
C PHE A 651 -34.84 -1.44 -17.85
N LEU A 652 -35.71 -0.71 -18.55
CA LEU A 652 -37.12 -0.58 -18.13
C LEU A 652 -37.90 -1.89 -18.28
N GLN A 653 -37.54 -2.73 -19.25
CA GLN A 653 -38.09 -4.08 -19.39
C GLN A 653 -37.67 -5.05 -18.26
N LEU A 654 -36.68 -4.68 -17.44
CA LEU A 654 -36.23 -5.46 -16.28
C LEU A 654 -36.90 -5.04 -14.96
N VAL A 655 -37.66 -3.95 -14.93
CA VAL A 655 -38.23 -3.37 -13.71
C VAL A 655 -39.76 -3.51 -13.62
N ASP A 656 -40.44 -3.77 -14.75
CA ASP A 656 -41.88 -4.02 -14.76
C ASP A 656 -42.19 -5.51 -14.60
N HIS A 657 -42.71 -5.88 -13.43
CA HIS A 657 -43.33 -7.18 -13.20
C HIS A 657 -44.83 -7.01 -12.93
N PRO A 658 -45.68 -7.70 -13.71
CA PRO A 658 -46.82 -8.36 -13.12
C PRO A 658 -46.79 -9.89 -13.34
N ASN A 659 -47.02 -10.59 -12.24
CA ASN A 659 -47.38 -12.00 -12.03
C ASN A 659 -46.32 -13.09 -12.26
N LEU A 660 -46.07 -13.86 -11.19
CA LEU A 660 -45.10 -14.94 -11.04
C LEU A 660 -45.32 -16.17 -11.95
N SER A 661 -46.41 -16.25 -12.72
CA SER A 661 -46.70 -17.41 -13.58
C SER A 661 -46.11 -17.31 -15.00
N THR A 662 -45.59 -16.15 -15.41
CA THR A 662 -45.03 -15.93 -16.76
C THR A 662 -43.50 -16.05 -16.80
N MET A 663 -42.80 -16.06 -15.66
CA MET A 663 -41.33 -16.20 -15.62
C MET A 663 -40.84 -17.58 -16.08
N ASP A 664 -41.57 -18.65 -15.74
CA ASP A 664 -41.17 -20.02 -16.14
C ASP A 664 -41.30 -20.24 -17.65
N GLN A 665 -42.31 -19.63 -18.28
CA GLN A 665 -42.48 -19.67 -19.74
C GLN A 665 -41.42 -18.86 -20.49
N VAL A 666 -40.98 -17.73 -19.93
CA VAL A 666 -39.91 -16.91 -20.51
C VAL A 666 -38.53 -17.59 -20.38
N CYS A 667 -38.28 -18.28 -19.26
CA CYS A 667 -37.07 -19.08 -19.08
C CYS A 667 -36.98 -20.25 -20.08
N GLU A 668 -38.07 -20.97 -20.35
CA GLU A 668 -38.08 -22.04 -21.37
C GLU A 668 -37.89 -21.51 -22.80
N GLN A 669 -38.47 -20.34 -23.12
CA GLN A 669 -38.31 -19.73 -24.45
C GLN A 669 -36.89 -19.19 -24.70
N LEU A 670 -36.23 -18.64 -23.68
CA LEU A 670 -34.85 -18.16 -23.77
C LEU A 670 -33.84 -19.31 -23.91
N TRP A 671 -34.10 -20.46 -23.28
CA TRP A 671 -33.28 -21.66 -23.44
C TRP A 671 -33.47 -22.32 -24.82
N SER A 672 -34.68 -22.28 -25.37
CA SER A 672 -34.98 -22.84 -26.70
C SER A 672 -34.39 -22.01 -27.85
N ARG A 673 -34.28 -20.67 -27.71
CA ARG A 673 -33.70 -19.79 -28.75
C ARG A 673 -32.19 -19.91 -28.92
N LYS A 674 -31.44 -20.44 -27.95
CA LYS A 674 -29.99 -20.68 -28.09
C LYS A 674 -29.64 -21.98 -28.83
N SER A 675 -30.61 -22.85 -29.09
CA SER A 675 -30.38 -24.14 -29.76
C SER A 675 -30.48 -24.09 -31.29
N HIS A 676 -30.95 -22.98 -31.87
CA HIS A 676 -31.18 -22.89 -33.32
C HIS A 676 -30.72 -21.55 -33.91
N GLN A 677 -29.42 -21.37 -34.13
CA GLN A 677 -28.94 -20.65 -35.34
C GLN A 677 -27.61 -21.21 -35.87
N PRO A 678 -27.44 -21.32 -37.21
CA PRO A 678 -26.31 -22.00 -37.84
C PRO A 678 -25.13 -21.05 -38.15
N LYS A 679 -23.90 -21.55 -38.03
CA LYS A 679 -22.66 -20.86 -38.42
C LYS A 679 -22.57 -20.70 -39.95
N LYS A 680 -22.40 -19.47 -40.46
CA LYS A 680 -21.88 -19.19 -41.82
C LYS A 680 -20.73 -18.17 -41.78
N LYS A 681 -19.70 -18.46 -42.59
CA LYS A 681 -18.36 -17.83 -42.69
C LYS A 681 -18.39 -16.44 -43.36
N PRO A 682 -17.34 -15.60 -43.21
CA PRO A 682 -17.20 -14.32 -43.90
C PRO A 682 -16.67 -14.45 -45.34
N LEU A 683 -17.15 -13.59 -46.24
CA LEU A 683 -16.71 -13.42 -47.63
C LEU A 683 -15.88 -12.13 -47.77
N LEU A 684 -14.75 -12.24 -48.49
CA LEU A 684 -13.83 -11.16 -48.90
C LEU A 684 -14.09 -10.76 -50.37
N LEU A 685 -13.69 -9.52 -50.70
CA LEU A 685 -13.81 -8.78 -51.96
C LEU A 685 -13.01 -9.38 -53.17
N PRO A 686 -13.32 -8.96 -54.43
CA PRO A 686 -12.82 -9.58 -55.67
C PRO A 686 -11.47 -9.02 -56.20
N PRO A 687 -10.84 -9.65 -57.24
CA PRO A 687 -9.39 -9.68 -57.41
C PRO A 687 -8.84 -8.81 -58.57
N LEU A 688 -7.54 -8.50 -58.51
CA LEU A 688 -6.67 -8.17 -59.65
C LEU A 688 -5.45 -9.10 -59.63
N SER A 689 -5.07 -9.56 -60.82
CA SER A 689 -4.17 -10.68 -61.14
C SER A 689 -2.68 -10.36 -60.95
N VAL A 690 -1.84 -11.41 -60.77
CA VAL A 690 -0.69 -11.77 -61.63
C VAL A 690 0.18 -12.89 -60.98
N LYS A 691 0.22 -14.03 -61.69
CA LYS A 691 1.29 -15.05 -61.88
C LYS A 691 1.97 -15.80 -60.70
N ALA A 692 1.51 -17.05 -60.55
CA ALA A 692 2.20 -18.31 -60.88
C ALA A 692 3.32 -18.93 -60.01
N LYS A 693 3.12 -20.25 -59.77
CA LYS A 693 4.00 -21.38 -59.36
C LYS A 693 4.30 -21.53 -57.85
N SER A 694 4.17 -22.68 -57.20
CA SER A 694 3.74 -24.05 -57.58
C SER A 694 3.75 -24.96 -56.33
N HIS A 695 2.72 -25.84 -56.20
CA HIS A 695 2.73 -27.20 -55.59
C HIS A 695 3.18 -27.40 -54.11
N LYS A 696 2.63 -28.27 -53.24
CA LYS A 696 1.61 -29.35 -53.29
C LYS A 696 1.45 -29.96 -51.85
N TRP A 697 0.22 -30.40 -51.51
CA TRP A 697 -0.24 -31.42 -50.50
C TRP A 697 0.10 -31.24 -48.99
N LYS A 698 -0.86 -30.98 -48.08
CA LYS A 698 -2.00 -31.77 -47.50
C LYS A 698 -1.62 -32.76 -46.38
N HIS A 699 -2.17 -32.54 -45.18
CA HIS A 699 -2.66 -33.61 -44.31
C HIS A 699 -3.98 -33.23 -43.61
N LEU A 700 -4.97 -34.12 -43.75
CA LEU A 700 -6.29 -34.20 -43.11
C LEU A 700 -6.14 -34.30 -41.57
N GLU A 701 -6.92 -33.58 -40.75
CA GLU A 701 -8.36 -33.75 -40.39
C GLU A 701 -8.57 -34.88 -39.36
N GLU A 702 -8.77 -34.50 -38.08
CA GLU A 702 -10.03 -34.66 -37.29
C GLU A 702 -10.28 -36.11 -36.80
N LYS A 703 -10.95 -36.42 -35.69
CA LYS A 703 -11.68 -35.74 -34.62
C LYS A 703 -11.88 -36.84 -33.56
N ARG A 704 -12.02 -36.47 -32.28
CA ARG A 704 -12.66 -37.36 -31.29
C ARG A 704 -13.95 -36.72 -30.78
N LYS A 705 -15.05 -37.48 -30.91
CA LYS A 705 -16.30 -37.28 -30.19
C LYS A 705 -16.39 -38.30 -29.05
N ALA A 706 -17.00 -37.84 -27.96
CA ALA A 706 -17.36 -38.59 -26.77
C ALA A 706 -18.64 -39.43 -26.95
N ARG A 707 -18.84 -40.43 -26.08
CA ARG A 707 -20.07 -40.66 -25.28
C ARG A 707 -19.95 -41.85 -24.31
N SER A 708 -20.14 -41.58 -23.01
CA SER A 708 -21.17 -42.10 -22.06
C SER A 708 -21.84 -43.46 -22.41
N ARG A 709 -22.14 -44.44 -21.52
CA ARG A 709 -22.60 -44.45 -20.11
C ARG A 709 -22.73 -45.92 -19.62
N ARG A 710 -22.75 -46.14 -18.29
CA ARG A 710 -23.47 -47.17 -17.46
C ARG A 710 -22.64 -48.17 -16.63
N THR A 711 -22.75 -47.98 -15.30
CA THR A 711 -23.01 -48.92 -14.17
C THR A 711 -22.35 -50.31 -14.11
N HIS A 712 -21.60 -50.59 -13.03
CA HIS A 712 -21.86 -51.69 -12.06
C HIS A 712 -20.98 -51.57 -10.80
N GLU A 713 -21.46 -52.19 -9.72
CA GLU A 713 -20.99 -52.25 -8.33
C GLU A 713 -19.63 -52.96 -8.09
N VAL A 714 -18.85 -52.45 -7.11
CA VAL A 714 -18.11 -53.11 -5.96
C VAL A 714 -17.22 -54.37 -6.26
N PRO A 715 -16.06 -54.67 -5.57
CA PRO A 715 -15.52 -54.16 -4.30
C PRO A 715 -14.03 -53.73 -4.26
N ARG A 716 -13.73 -53.09 -3.13
CA ARG A 716 -12.42 -52.87 -2.47
C ARG A 716 -11.57 -54.15 -2.40
N ALA A 717 -10.26 -54.03 -2.67
CA ALA A 717 -9.24 -54.99 -2.25
C ALA A 717 -8.11 -54.29 -1.49
N GLU A 718 -7.70 -54.94 -0.41
CA GLU A 718 -6.75 -54.56 0.62
C GLU A 718 -5.31 -54.40 0.09
N ARG A 719 -4.54 -53.48 0.68
CA ARG A 719 -3.07 -53.50 0.60
C ARG A 719 -2.50 -53.83 1.98
N GLY A 720 -2.06 -55.07 2.12
CA GLY A 720 -1.05 -55.53 3.08
C GLY A 720 0.37 -55.47 2.48
N PRO A 721 1.43 -55.87 3.22
CA PRO A 721 2.46 -54.92 3.67
C PRO A 721 3.92 -55.19 3.21
N ARG A 722 4.76 -54.16 3.42
CA ARG A 722 6.21 -54.08 3.76
C ARG A 722 7.24 -55.10 3.22
N SER A 723 8.36 -54.55 2.70
CA SER A 723 9.77 -55.01 2.84
C SER A 723 10.67 -53.82 2.40
N THR A 724 11.50 -53.17 3.22
CA THR A 724 12.90 -53.50 3.64
C THR A 724 13.80 -53.93 2.49
N ASP A 725 14.72 -53.06 2.03
CA ASP A 725 16.19 -53.10 2.27
C ASP A 725 16.93 -52.05 1.39
N ILE A 726 17.75 -51.18 2.00
CA ILE A 726 19.23 -51.10 1.92
C ILE A 726 19.77 -50.97 0.49
N TRP A 727 20.30 -49.79 0.14
CA TRP A 727 21.73 -49.45 -0.06
C TRP A 727 21.86 -47.92 -0.19
#